data_AF-A0A3Q1K3U7-F1
#
_entry.id   AF-A0A3Q1K3U7-F1
#
_cell.length_a   1.000
_cell.length_b   1.000
_cell.length_c   1.000
_cell.angle_alpha   90.00
_cell.angle_beta   90.00
_cell.angle_gamma   90.00
#
_symmetry.space_group_name_H-M   'P 1'
#
loop_
_entity.id
_entity.type
_entity.pdbx_description
1 polymer ?
#
loop_
_entity_poly.entity_id
_entity_poly.type
_entity_poly.pdbx_seq_one_letter_code
_entity_poly.pdbx_strand_id
1 'polypeptide(L)'
;LFQASFLVLITLANEGTKTISADHKPVALLCIGCSLIASSVLLLIKSFWKISVGVFATFFNVFNIIPFFSFQVLFFEFIVSGGAAILTIAAMPHLDIVTNVTILNGVAIVSALLQVIAQCTAKERNRFIIPCIAAFVLLLLGYVLFLVLYITKNPTDTKMAMWVGLAAGGSILVSFNWWESYFRLISKNSSSVFLKSLCKDMTTCQNVLHIISSLLRIAVTAAVLGAYVPLSKMDWKILKSVSSFERRVIVITVGVQLIASALCHWFALAACKMHALRRCFILPLYLASLAVMALFVIPVIVYYQDYRKNPTKDAITNFSSYCGVVVNNRSQNLTGSVFPQLVLDVTHTLCFLDMSSAAHLGLLTGNKVEYFNYLIICVVHETAMIYLCATMWHETYDEMMKILISMFRLDRHRPKTEPKSKDFTFEAHIYFDDAFEHVEGSEESHLNSYAKNLVEVIIEVYGIFTSINEKFFKKNQNIPDQQIIRTSYGGRLVITMPLGNNIIVHFKDKELIRHKKRWSQIMYLYYLLGWKLMKNKRNRRNLFLLHQKEKHNTYLLALDGDTDFQPTSVMLLIDRLKMYPRVGAACGRIHPTGSGPTVWFQKFEYAVSHWLQKTAEHVIGCVLCSPGCFSLFRAAALMDDNVMKRYATKSTEASHYIQYDQGEDRWLCTLLLKQGWRVEYNAASDAYTNAPEDFKELYNQRRRWGPSTLANVVDLLGDTNVISNRNKSMSKLFMFYQLFGIISAILAPATICLLVAGSLTFIFNIGSDVALVISVIPPIVFLILCFKLKSDTQITIAGILSIIYAFLMLVVTLSIIGAMIKQQTILTPSSMFVIVMAIIYIITAIIHPQEFQLVFYGVLYIVCIPSAYLLLTIYSMVNMNNVSWGTRESKPAAGAATPPIATQSATLARMTIVLTHLKLIFTLAAKNTLQRFFSCIKCKNFNQRSQEEQLNVNQDNQMTPESAQSEPQPQNTIVEDIRIPGEEQIDEFTLTLCIFLQEEEEFFVELQEKYLKPLPDDKKRQKTIASDLKNLRNKVNFAFFMLNALWLVATFTLQLNSSTFSIKIPKIDINLHGTGEDVQIEPIGFMFILGFATSVVVQFLAMIYYRQQKLKEQDLHQAGQRVSTTYLLRMLLTAVTTAASASISAT
;
A
#
# COMPACT_ATOMS: atom_id res chain seq x y z
N LEU A 1 4.30 -11.16 -27.59
CA LEU A 1 4.93 -10.15 -28.47
C LEU A 1 6.37 -10.52 -28.83
N PHE A 2 7.32 -10.58 -27.87
CA PHE A 2 8.71 -11.00 -28.12
C PHE A 2 8.85 -12.30 -28.93
N GLN A 3 8.13 -13.35 -28.50
CA GLN A 3 8.15 -14.63 -29.19
C GLN A 3 7.59 -14.54 -30.62
N ALA A 4 6.57 -13.72 -30.86
CA ALA A 4 5.99 -13.52 -32.19
C ALA A 4 6.95 -12.77 -33.12
N SER A 5 7.54 -11.66 -32.69
CA SER A 5 8.49 -10.90 -33.52
C SER A 5 9.74 -11.71 -33.87
N PHE A 6 10.22 -12.54 -32.94
CA PHE A 6 11.36 -13.42 -33.19
C PHE A 6 11.03 -14.53 -34.20
N LEU A 7 9.85 -15.14 -34.10
CA LEU A 7 9.40 -16.17 -35.05
C LEU A 7 9.14 -15.61 -36.45
N VAL A 8 8.63 -14.37 -36.57
CA VAL A 8 8.55 -13.69 -37.86
C VAL A 8 9.93 -13.53 -38.49
N LEU A 9 10.92 -13.11 -37.70
CA LEU A 9 12.31 -12.96 -38.18
C LEU A 9 12.90 -14.30 -38.66
N ILE A 10 12.62 -15.40 -37.96
CA ILE A 10 12.99 -16.76 -38.37
C ILE A 10 12.26 -17.16 -39.67
N THR A 11 10.97 -16.85 -39.78
CA THR A 11 10.15 -17.17 -40.95
C THR A 11 10.70 -16.47 -42.20
N LEU A 12 11.17 -15.23 -42.07
CA LEU A 12 11.83 -14.49 -43.16
C LEU A 12 13.16 -15.11 -43.63
N ALA A 13 13.79 -15.96 -42.81
CA ALA A 13 14.97 -16.73 -43.18
C ALA A 13 14.65 -18.10 -43.80
N ASN A 14 13.38 -18.53 -43.79
CA ASN A 14 12.95 -19.82 -44.32
C ASN A 14 13.07 -19.88 -45.86
N GLU A 15 13.52 -21.01 -46.40
CA GLU A 15 13.70 -21.24 -47.85
C GLU A 15 12.44 -21.00 -48.68
N GLY A 16 11.25 -21.24 -48.11
CA GLY A 16 9.95 -21.08 -48.78
C GLY A 16 9.38 -19.66 -48.83
N THR A 17 9.95 -18.69 -48.10
CA THR A 17 9.42 -17.31 -48.11
C THR A 17 9.96 -16.50 -49.29
N LYS A 18 9.12 -15.58 -49.78
CA LYS A 18 9.42 -14.72 -50.96
C LYS A 18 9.57 -13.24 -50.63
N THR A 19 9.30 -12.81 -49.39
CA THR A 19 9.47 -11.40 -48.98
C THR A 19 10.94 -10.98 -48.92
N ILE A 20 11.84 -11.92 -48.60
CA ILE A 20 13.29 -11.76 -48.77
C ILE A 20 13.72 -12.72 -49.87
N SER A 21 14.38 -12.18 -50.90
CA SER A 21 14.93 -12.99 -51.99
C SER A 21 15.99 -13.98 -51.47
N ALA A 22 16.14 -15.13 -52.15
CA ALA A 22 17.03 -16.20 -51.73
C ALA A 22 18.48 -15.72 -51.49
N ASP A 23 18.95 -14.78 -52.31
CA ASP A 23 20.29 -14.18 -52.25
C ASP A 23 20.51 -13.34 -50.98
N HIS A 24 19.45 -12.76 -50.40
CA HIS A 24 19.53 -11.89 -49.22
C HIS A 24 19.19 -12.58 -47.89
N LYS A 25 18.89 -13.88 -47.89
CA LYS A 25 18.63 -14.67 -46.66
C LYS A 25 19.78 -14.70 -45.64
N PRO A 26 21.07 -14.60 -46.02
CA PRO A 26 22.17 -14.45 -45.05
C PRO A 26 22.02 -13.22 -44.13
N VAL A 27 21.38 -12.15 -44.61
CA VAL A 27 21.13 -10.93 -43.83
C VAL A 27 20.11 -11.20 -42.73
N ALA A 28 19.06 -11.99 -43.01
CA ALA A 28 18.07 -12.39 -42.01
C ALA A 28 18.71 -13.27 -40.92
N LEU A 29 19.57 -14.22 -41.31
CA LEU A 29 20.34 -15.06 -40.37
C LEU A 29 21.29 -14.24 -39.49
N LEU A 30 21.95 -13.22 -40.05
CA LEU A 30 22.77 -12.27 -39.28
C LEU A 30 21.92 -11.50 -38.26
N CYS A 31 20.72 -11.04 -38.64
CA CYS A 31 19.80 -10.35 -37.73
C CYS A 31 19.30 -11.26 -36.58
N ILE A 32 19.07 -12.54 -36.85
CA ILE A 32 18.74 -13.55 -35.82
C ILE A 32 19.93 -13.68 -34.86
N GLY A 33 21.16 -13.81 -35.37
CA GLY A 33 22.38 -13.87 -34.56
C GLY A 33 22.58 -12.63 -33.69
N CYS A 34 22.40 -11.42 -34.25
CA CYS A 34 22.45 -10.16 -33.51
C CYS A 34 21.40 -10.09 -32.41
N SER A 35 20.19 -10.59 -32.67
CA SER A 35 19.09 -10.63 -31.69
C SER A 35 19.40 -11.57 -30.51
N LEU A 36 20.08 -12.70 -30.75
CA LEU A 36 20.51 -13.62 -29.70
C LEU A 36 21.56 -13.00 -28.76
N ILE A 37 22.55 -12.29 -29.32
CA ILE A 37 23.67 -11.73 -28.53
C ILE A 37 23.37 -10.37 -27.90
N ALA A 38 22.30 -9.68 -28.31
CA ALA A 38 21.95 -8.34 -27.82
C ALA A 38 21.87 -8.26 -26.29
N SER A 39 21.28 -9.27 -25.64
CA SER A 39 21.21 -9.35 -24.18
C SER A 39 22.58 -9.51 -23.52
N SER A 40 23.46 -10.31 -24.12
CA SER A 40 24.85 -10.50 -23.67
C SER A 40 25.68 -9.23 -23.79
N VAL A 41 25.49 -8.45 -24.85
CA VAL A 41 26.15 -7.14 -25.05
C VAL A 41 25.72 -6.12 -24.00
N LEU A 42 24.43 -6.02 -23.71
CA LEU A 42 23.93 -5.12 -22.66
C LEU A 42 24.47 -5.50 -21.27
N LEU A 43 24.54 -6.79 -20.99
CA LEU A 43 25.08 -7.32 -19.73
C LEU A 43 26.59 -7.07 -19.60
N LEU A 44 27.33 -7.16 -20.71
CA LEU A 44 28.75 -6.83 -20.79
C LEU A 44 28.97 -5.35 -20.47
N ILE A 45 28.25 -4.44 -21.14
CA ILE A 45 28.33 -2.98 -20.91
C ILE A 45 28.03 -2.62 -19.46
N LYS A 46 26.96 -3.19 -18.89
CA LYS A 46 26.56 -2.98 -17.48
C LYS A 46 27.65 -3.45 -16.51
N SER A 47 28.29 -4.58 -16.79
CA SER A 47 29.31 -5.16 -15.93
C SER A 47 30.59 -4.33 -15.96
N PHE A 48 31.00 -3.85 -17.15
CA PHE A 48 32.08 -2.88 -17.28
C PHE A 48 31.78 -1.56 -16.56
N TRP A 49 30.57 -1.00 -16.72
CA TRP A 49 30.17 0.24 -16.05
C TRP A 49 30.27 0.15 -14.52
N LYS A 50 29.84 -0.99 -13.94
CA LYS A 50 29.94 -1.22 -12.49
C LYS A 50 31.37 -1.32 -12.00
N ILE A 51 32.29 -1.84 -12.81
CA ILE A 51 33.71 -1.94 -12.48
C ILE A 51 34.37 -0.55 -12.57
N SER A 52 34.00 0.27 -13.55
CA SER A 52 34.53 1.63 -13.70
C SER A 52 34.07 2.63 -12.63
N VAL A 53 32.94 2.38 -11.96
CA VAL A 53 32.37 3.26 -10.91
C VAL A 53 32.72 2.80 -9.48
N GLY A 54 33.26 1.59 -9.30
CA GLY A 54 33.67 1.03 -8.00
C GLY A 54 35.18 1.03 -7.80
N VAL A 55 35.63 1.27 -6.57
CA VAL A 55 37.05 1.31 -6.15
C VAL A 55 37.86 0.15 -6.77
N PHE A 56 38.81 0.52 -7.64
CA PHE A 56 39.65 -0.35 -8.48
C PHE A 56 40.46 -1.41 -7.69
N ALA A 57 40.64 -1.23 -6.37
CA ALA A 57 41.45 -2.09 -5.51
C ALA A 57 40.91 -3.52 -5.30
N THR A 58 39.59 -3.74 -5.42
CA THR A 58 38.98 -5.07 -5.23
C THR A 58 39.10 -5.95 -6.48
N PHE A 59 39.41 -5.37 -7.65
CA PHE A 59 39.45 -6.07 -8.93
C PHE A 59 40.66 -7.01 -9.04
N PHE A 60 41.82 -6.62 -8.50
CA PHE A 60 43.05 -7.41 -8.58
C PHE A 60 43.09 -8.62 -7.62
N ASN A 61 42.52 -8.50 -6.41
CA ASN A 61 42.47 -9.62 -5.45
C ASN A 61 41.55 -10.77 -5.91
N VAL A 62 40.63 -10.52 -6.85
CA VAL A 62 39.70 -11.53 -7.38
C VAL A 62 40.35 -12.42 -8.43
N PHE A 63 41.40 -11.96 -9.13
CA PHE A 63 42.03 -12.69 -10.23
C PHE A 63 42.76 -13.97 -9.78
N ASN A 64 43.23 -14.02 -8.53
CA ASN A 64 43.97 -15.16 -7.98
C ASN A 64 43.08 -16.37 -7.59
N ILE A 65 41.74 -16.28 -7.69
CA ILE A 65 40.78 -17.32 -7.25
C ILE A 65 40.10 -18.05 -8.44
N ILE A 66 40.37 -17.62 -9.69
CA ILE A 66 39.54 -17.91 -10.88
C ILE A 66 39.72 -19.30 -11.56
N PRO A 67 40.89 -19.97 -11.61
CA PRO A 67 41.18 -20.86 -12.74
C PRO A 67 40.43 -22.21 -12.76
N PHE A 68 40.05 -22.81 -11.61
CA PHE A 68 39.42 -24.14 -11.61
C PHE A 68 37.88 -24.13 -11.74
N PHE A 69 37.21 -23.12 -11.16
CA PHE A 69 35.74 -23.10 -11.06
C PHE A 69 35.03 -22.32 -12.16
N SER A 70 35.74 -21.44 -12.88
CA SER A 70 35.24 -20.78 -14.09
C SER A 70 34.83 -21.79 -15.16
N PHE A 71 35.53 -22.93 -15.26
CA PHE A 71 35.30 -23.94 -16.30
C PHE A 71 33.89 -24.53 -16.30
N GLN A 72 33.30 -24.84 -15.14
CA GLN A 72 31.97 -25.45 -15.06
C GLN A 72 30.85 -24.47 -15.45
N VAL A 73 30.95 -23.21 -15.00
CA VAL A 73 30.01 -22.15 -15.41
C VAL A 73 30.14 -21.91 -16.91
N LEU A 74 31.36 -21.78 -17.42
CA LEU A 74 31.62 -21.60 -18.84
C LEU A 74 31.17 -22.79 -19.70
N PHE A 75 31.21 -24.01 -19.17
CA PHE A 75 30.69 -25.20 -19.85
C PHE A 75 29.17 -25.13 -20.07
N PHE A 76 28.38 -24.80 -19.04
CA PHE A 76 26.93 -24.63 -19.21
C PHE A 76 26.60 -23.45 -20.13
N GLU A 77 27.36 -22.36 -20.04
CA GLU A 77 27.21 -21.20 -20.90
C GLU A 77 27.54 -21.50 -22.37
N PHE A 78 28.58 -22.31 -22.62
CA PHE A 78 28.93 -22.83 -23.95
C PHE A 78 27.81 -23.70 -24.52
N ILE A 79 27.30 -24.66 -23.73
CA ILE A 79 26.19 -25.53 -24.12
C ILE A 79 24.94 -24.73 -24.48
N VAL A 80 24.54 -23.80 -23.62
CA VAL A 80 23.33 -22.98 -23.82
C VAL A 80 23.48 -22.10 -25.05
N SER A 81 24.65 -21.46 -25.23
CA SER A 81 24.91 -20.61 -26.38
C SER A 81 24.96 -21.40 -27.70
N GLY A 82 25.62 -22.56 -27.70
CA GLY A 82 25.69 -23.45 -28.85
C GLY A 82 24.31 -24.00 -29.20
N GLY A 83 23.56 -24.47 -28.21
CA GLY A 83 22.19 -24.92 -28.37
C GLY A 83 21.27 -23.85 -28.93
N ALA A 84 21.37 -22.60 -28.44
CA ALA A 84 20.55 -21.49 -28.92
C ALA A 84 20.86 -21.12 -30.37
N ALA A 85 22.15 -21.05 -30.72
CA ALA A 85 22.58 -20.76 -32.07
C ALA A 85 22.19 -21.88 -33.05
N ILE A 86 22.41 -23.15 -32.71
CA ILE A 86 22.03 -24.29 -33.55
C ILE A 86 20.50 -24.34 -33.73
N LEU A 87 19.74 -24.19 -32.64
CA LEU A 87 18.28 -24.21 -32.69
C LEU A 87 17.75 -23.12 -33.62
N THR A 88 18.18 -21.88 -33.45
CA THR A 88 17.56 -20.72 -34.11
C THR A 88 18.14 -20.39 -35.50
N ILE A 89 19.43 -20.68 -35.74
CA ILE A 89 20.11 -20.37 -37.01
C ILE A 89 20.09 -21.58 -37.95
N ALA A 90 20.26 -22.80 -37.44
CA ALA A 90 20.35 -23.99 -38.27
C ALA A 90 19.01 -24.73 -38.40
N ALA A 91 18.26 -24.94 -37.30
CA ALA A 91 17.08 -25.81 -37.33
C ALA A 91 15.76 -25.06 -37.65
N MET A 92 15.44 -24.03 -36.87
CA MET A 92 14.14 -23.33 -36.95
C MET A 92 13.79 -22.71 -38.31
N PRO A 93 14.74 -22.18 -39.13
CA PRO A 93 14.41 -21.64 -40.44
C PRO A 93 13.80 -22.67 -41.41
N HIS A 94 14.01 -23.97 -41.18
CA HIS A 94 13.48 -25.04 -42.02
C HIS A 94 12.16 -25.63 -41.52
N LEU A 95 11.68 -25.19 -40.36
CA LEU A 95 10.45 -25.67 -39.74
C LEU A 95 9.31 -24.67 -39.96
N ASP A 96 8.08 -25.17 -39.96
CA ASP A 96 6.92 -24.30 -40.00
C ASP A 96 6.74 -23.52 -38.70
N ILE A 97 5.99 -22.43 -38.78
CA ILE A 97 5.82 -21.51 -37.65
C ILE A 97 5.13 -22.16 -36.44
N VAL A 98 4.22 -23.11 -36.65
CA VAL A 98 3.51 -23.81 -35.57
C VAL A 98 4.48 -24.74 -34.85
N THR A 99 5.24 -25.51 -35.61
CA THR A 99 6.31 -26.36 -35.09
C THR A 99 7.33 -25.54 -34.30
N ASN A 100 7.78 -24.40 -34.83
CA ASN A 100 8.69 -23.50 -34.12
C ASN A 100 8.12 -22.93 -32.81
N VAL A 101 6.83 -22.57 -32.77
CA VAL A 101 6.16 -22.13 -31.52
C VAL A 101 6.14 -23.27 -30.48
N THR A 102 5.83 -24.49 -30.90
CA THR A 102 5.75 -25.64 -29.99
C THR A 102 7.11 -26.07 -29.43
N ILE A 103 8.17 -26.06 -30.23
CA ILE A 103 9.54 -26.41 -29.80
C ILE A 103 10.08 -25.41 -28.76
N LEU A 104 9.71 -24.13 -28.87
CA LEU A 104 10.09 -23.11 -27.89
C LEU A 104 9.55 -23.40 -26.48
N ASN A 105 8.41 -24.09 -26.35
CA ASN A 105 7.93 -24.57 -25.04
C ASN A 105 8.86 -25.64 -24.46
N GLY A 106 9.49 -26.43 -25.33
CA GLY A 106 10.40 -27.49 -24.96
C GLY A 106 11.68 -27.00 -24.29
N VAL A 107 12.05 -25.73 -24.46
CA VAL A 107 13.21 -25.10 -23.80
C VAL A 107 13.07 -25.09 -22.27
N ALA A 108 11.89 -25.37 -21.69
CA ALA A 108 11.72 -25.42 -20.25
C ALA A 108 11.98 -26.79 -19.60
N ILE A 109 12.27 -27.86 -20.37
CA ILE A 109 12.22 -29.25 -19.85
C ILE A 109 13.21 -29.54 -18.70
N VAL A 110 14.50 -29.18 -18.84
CA VAL A 110 15.48 -29.36 -17.75
C VAL A 110 15.16 -28.44 -16.57
N SER A 111 14.67 -27.24 -16.82
CA SER A 111 14.25 -26.31 -15.77
C SER A 111 13.05 -26.84 -14.98
N ALA A 112 12.09 -27.49 -15.64
CA ALA A 112 10.95 -28.15 -14.99
C ALA A 112 11.41 -29.31 -14.11
N LEU A 113 12.36 -30.13 -14.59
CA LEU A 113 12.97 -31.20 -13.81
C LEU A 113 13.71 -30.67 -12.58
N LEU A 114 14.57 -29.65 -12.75
CA LEU A 114 15.29 -29.01 -11.65
C LEU A 114 14.33 -28.36 -10.64
N GLN A 115 13.19 -27.84 -11.10
CA GLN A 115 12.15 -27.31 -10.22
C GLN A 115 11.51 -28.40 -9.37
N VAL A 116 11.21 -29.58 -9.94
CA VAL A 116 10.72 -30.74 -9.19
C VAL A 116 11.75 -31.16 -8.12
N ILE A 117 13.01 -31.33 -8.52
CA ILE A 117 14.11 -31.71 -7.60
C ILE A 117 14.25 -30.69 -6.46
N ALA A 118 14.19 -29.40 -6.78
CA ALA A 118 14.34 -28.35 -5.78
C ALA A 118 13.15 -28.29 -4.80
N GLN A 119 11.92 -28.59 -5.24
CA GLN A 119 10.77 -28.70 -4.34
C GLN A 119 10.83 -29.97 -3.48
N CYS A 120 11.27 -31.10 -4.03
CA CYS A 120 11.49 -32.35 -3.27
C CYS A 120 12.56 -32.17 -2.17
N THR A 121 13.58 -31.36 -2.43
CA THR A 121 14.65 -31.06 -1.46
C THR A 121 14.19 -30.09 -0.36
N ALA A 122 13.19 -29.25 -0.64
CA ALA A 122 12.63 -28.29 0.31
C ALA A 122 11.50 -28.95 1.13
N LYS A 123 11.84 -29.69 2.20
CA LYS A 123 10.95 -30.48 3.08
C LYS A 123 9.68 -29.79 3.63
N GLU A 124 9.45 -28.50 3.41
CA GLU A 124 8.32 -27.70 3.94
C GLU A 124 7.21 -27.35 2.92
N ARG A 125 7.30 -27.73 1.64
CA ARG A 125 6.41 -27.19 0.57
C ARG A 125 5.71 -28.24 -0.32
N ASN A 126 4.90 -29.12 0.28
CA ASN A 126 4.14 -30.12 -0.50
C ASN A 126 3.06 -29.54 -1.44
N ARG A 127 2.59 -28.29 -1.23
CA ARG A 127 1.49 -27.69 -2.02
C ARG A 127 1.84 -27.43 -3.50
N PHE A 128 3.12 -27.31 -3.85
CA PHE A 128 3.55 -26.95 -5.21
C PHE A 128 4.26 -28.09 -5.95
N ILE A 129 4.45 -29.24 -5.31
CA ILE A 129 5.09 -30.40 -5.94
C ILE A 129 4.22 -30.97 -7.06
N ILE A 130 2.92 -31.14 -6.82
CA ILE A 130 1.98 -31.72 -7.81
C ILE A 130 1.92 -30.88 -9.10
N PRO A 131 1.75 -29.54 -9.07
CA PRO A 131 1.83 -28.71 -10.28
C PRO A 131 3.16 -28.82 -11.03
N CYS A 132 4.29 -28.92 -10.32
CA CYS A 132 5.60 -29.06 -10.94
C CYS A 132 5.77 -30.42 -11.63
N ILE A 133 5.32 -31.51 -11.00
CA ILE A 133 5.35 -32.86 -11.59
C ILE A 133 4.44 -32.92 -12.82
N ALA A 134 3.20 -32.42 -12.69
CA ALA A 134 2.24 -32.41 -13.80
C ALA A 134 2.79 -31.63 -15.00
N ALA A 135 3.40 -30.46 -14.76
CA ALA A 135 3.98 -29.65 -15.83
C ALA A 135 5.20 -30.34 -16.49
N PHE A 136 6.04 -31.03 -15.73
CA PHE A 136 7.14 -31.83 -16.28
C PHE A 136 6.64 -33.00 -17.15
N VAL A 137 5.63 -33.73 -16.67
CA VAL A 137 5.02 -34.85 -17.42
C VAL A 137 4.38 -34.37 -18.73
N LEU A 138 3.66 -33.24 -18.70
CA LEU A 138 3.06 -32.66 -19.91
C LEU A 138 4.11 -32.21 -20.93
N LEU A 139 5.22 -31.62 -20.48
CA LEU A 139 6.34 -31.27 -21.36
C LEU A 139 6.99 -32.51 -21.98
N LEU A 140 7.21 -33.56 -21.18
CA LEU A 140 7.78 -34.82 -21.66
C LEU A 140 6.86 -35.48 -22.69
N LEU A 141 5.55 -35.55 -22.40
CA LEU A 141 4.55 -36.10 -23.32
C LEU A 141 4.50 -35.30 -24.62
N GLY A 142 4.54 -33.97 -24.54
CA GLY A 142 4.58 -33.10 -25.73
C GLY A 142 5.83 -33.34 -26.60
N TYR A 143 7.00 -33.54 -25.99
CA TYR A 143 8.23 -33.89 -26.71
C TYR A 143 8.16 -35.25 -27.39
N VAL A 144 7.63 -36.26 -26.70
CA VAL A 144 7.45 -37.60 -27.26
C VAL A 144 6.48 -37.57 -28.43
N LEU A 145 5.35 -36.87 -28.28
CA LEU A 145 4.38 -36.67 -29.36
C LEU A 145 4.99 -35.94 -30.56
N PHE A 146 5.77 -34.88 -30.32
CA PHE A 146 6.46 -34.14 -31.37
C PHE A 146 7.40 -35.02 -32.21
N LEU A 147 8.23 -35.84 -31.54
CA LEU A 147 9.15 -36.76 -32.22
C LEU A 147 8.39 -37.86 -32.98
N VAL A 148 7.39 -38.48 -32.34
CA VAL A 148 6.60 -39.56 -32.96
C VAL A 148 5.83 -39.05 -34.17
N LEU A 149 5.16 -37.90 -34.07
CA LEU A 149 4.38 -37.33 -35.18
C LEU A 149 5.26 -37.01 -36.40
N TYR A 150 6.47 -36.49 -36.19
CA TYR A 150 7.36 -36.16 -37.32
C TYR A 150 8.05 -37.37 -37.92
N ILE A 151 8.40 -38.38 -37.11
CA ILE A 151 8.98 -39.64 -37.61
C ILE A 151 7.93 -40.46 -38.38
N THR A 152 6.67 -40.44 -37.95
CA THR A 152 5.57 -41.18 -38.61
C THR A 152 5.00 -40.48 -39.85
N LYS A 153 5.24 -39.18 -40.04
CA LYS A 153 4.65 -38.39 -41.13
C LYS A 153 5.23 -38.71 -42.51
N ASN A 154 6.55 -38.97 -42.63
CA ASN A 154 7.21 -39.38 -43.88
C ASN A 154 8.58 -40.04 -43.56
N PRO A 155 8.67 -41.37 -43.44
CA PRO A 155 9.90 -42.06 -43.03
C PRO A 155 11.05 -41.96 -44.06
N THR A 156 10.78 -41.48 -45.28
CA THR A 156 11.76 -41.40 -46.38
C THR A 156 12.44 -40.03 -46.51
N ASP A 157 12.01 -38.99 -45.78
CA ASP A 157 12.61 -37.65 -45.85
C ASP A 157 13.73 -37.49 -44.79
N THR A 158 14.94 -37.90 -45.18
CA THR A 158 16.13 -37.85 -44.33
C THR A 158 16.55 -36.42 -43.95
N LYS A 159 16.19 -35.41 -44.75
CA LYS A 159 16.51 -34.00 -44.46
C LYS A 159 15.62 -33.46 -43.35
N MET A 160 14.31 -33.72 -43.42
CA MET A 160 13.38 -33.29 -42.39
C MET A 160 13.68 -33.94 -41.03
N ALA A 161 14.05 -35.23 -41.01
CA ALA A 161 14.47 -35.93 -39.80
C ALA A 161 15.71 -35.30 -39.14
N MET A 162 16.69 -34.86 -39.95
CA MET A 162 17.88 -34.17 -39.47
C MET A 162 17.55 -32.81 -38.82
N TRP A 163 16.68 -32.01 -39.43
CA TRP A 163 16.27 -30.70 -38.88
C TRP A 163 15.46 -30.85 -37.59
N VAL A 164 14.54 -31.81 -37.53
CA VAL A 164 13.77 -32.11 -36.31
C VAL A 164 14.68 -32.61 -35.19
N GLY A 165 15.66 -33.46 -35.50
CA GLY A 165 16.68 -33.92 -34.55
C GLY A 165 17.55 -32.77 -34.01
N LEU A 166 18.00 -31.87 -34.89
CA LEU A 166 18.74 -30.66 -34.50
C LEU A 166 17.89 -29.72 -33.64
N ALA A 167 16.60 -29.59 -33.93
CA ALA A 167 15.69 -28.74 -33.15
C ALA A 167 15.42 -29.30 -31.75
N ALA A 168 15.16 -30.61 -31.64
CA ALA A 168 14.95 -31.27 -30.35
C ALA A 168 16.24 -31.28 -29.49
N GLY A 169 17.39 -31.56 -30.11
CA GLY A 169 18.69 -31.48 -29.44
C GLY A 169 19.00 -30.06 -29.00
N GLY A 170 18.82 -29.08 -29.89
CA GLY A 170 19.01 -27.66 -29.61
C GLY A 170 18.14 -27.17 -28.45
N SER A 171 16.84 -27.50 -28.43
CA SER A 171 15.93 -27.08 -27.36
C SER A 171 16.27 -27.67 -25.99
N ILE A 172 16.77 -28.91 -25.94
CA ILE A 172 17.30 -29.52 -24.70
C ILE A 172 18.54 -28.77 -24.21
N LEU A 173 19.49 -28.47 -25.10
CA LEU A 173 20.72 -27.74 -24.73
C LEU A 173 20.39 -26.32 -24.21
N VAL A 174 19.45 -25.60 -24.84
CA VAL A 174 19.01 -24.28 -24.37
C VAL A 174 18.33 -24.36 -23.00
N SER A 175 17.69 -25.48 -22.65
CA SER A 175 16.95 -25.61 -21.39
C SER A 175 17.80 -25.53 -20.12
N PHE A 176 19.12 -25.63 -20.25
CA PHE A 176 20.08 -25.36 -19.19
C PHE A 176 20.19 -23.88 -18.83
N ASN A 177 19.65 -22.93 -19.62
CA ASN A 177 19.85 -21.49 -19.41
C ASN A 177 19.49 -20.96 -17.99
N TRP A 178 18.63 -21.66 -17.24
CA TRP A 178 18.22 -21.27 -15.89
C TRP A 178 18.83 -22.13 -14.76
N TRP A 179 19.85 -22.94 -15.05
CA TRP A 179 20.47 -23.87 -14.11
C TRP A 179 20.89 -23.21 -12.78
N GLU A 180 21.52 -22.03 -12.86
CA GLU A 180 22.03 -21.28 -11.70
C GLU A 180 20.93 -21.00 -10.66
N SER A 181 19.72 -20.64 -11.12
CA SER A 181 18.62 -20.26 -10.23
C SER A 181 18.15 -21.43 -9.36
N TYR A 182 18.10 -22.63 -9.92
CA TYR A 182 17.70 -23.84 -9.20
C TYR A 182 18.84 -24.38 -8.34
N PHE A 183 20.09 -24.33 -8.83
CA PHE A 183 21.27 -24.77 -8.08
C PHE A 183 21.48 -23.95 -6.80
N ARG A 184 21.25 -22.63 -6.82
CA ARG A 184 21.27 -21.80 -5.60
C ARG A 184 20.22 -22.25 -4.57
N LEU A 185 19.03 -22.65 -5.03
CA LEU A 185 17.95 -23.12 -4.15
C LEU A 185 18.26 -24.49 -3.54
N ILE A 186 18.80 -25.40 -4.36
CA ILE A 186 19.23 -26.75 -3.95
C ILE A 186 20.40 -26.65 -2.97
N SER A 187 21.41 -25.83 -3.28
CA SER A 187 22.61 -25.61 -2.45
C SER A 187 22.28 -25.15 -1.03
N LYS A 188 21.31 -24.23 -0.88
CA LYS A 188 20.90 -23.71 0.43
C LYS A 188 20.40 -24.81 1.38
N ASN A 189 19.74 -25.83 0.84
CA ASN A 189 19.13 -26.92 1.60
C ASN A 189 19.94 -28.23 1.51
N SER A 190 21.02 -28.27 0.73
CA SER A 190 21.87 -29.44 0.56
C SER A 190 22.89 -29.59 1.69
N SER A 191 23.23 -30.83 2.03
CA SER A 191 24.34 -31.18 2.93
C SER A 191 25.72 -31.07 2.27
N SER A 192 25.78 -30.93 0.94
CA SER A 192 27.04 -30.89 0.19
C SER A 192 27.82 -29.59 0.43
N VAL A 193 29.04 -29.72 0.95
CA VAL A 193 29.99 -28.60 1.15
C VAL A 193 30.39 -27.99 -0.20
N PHE A 194 30.54 -28.83 -1.23
CA PHE A 194 30.86 -28.41 -2.60
C PHE A 194 29.82 -27.43 -3.16
N LEU A 195 28.52 -27.75 -3.07
CA LEU A 195 27.45 -26.89 -3.59
C LEU A 195 27.36 -25.55 -2.84
N LYS A 196 27.65 -25.54 -1.53
CA LYS A 196 27.63 -24.32 -0.72
C LYS A 196 28.81 -23.41 -1.03
N SER A 197 30.01 -23.97 -1.20
CA SER A 197 31.19 -23.21 -1.64
C SER A 197 30.95 -22.60 -3.02
N LEU A 198 30.52 -23.43 -3.99
CA LEU A 198 30.25 -23.00 -5.36
C LEU A 198 29.23 -21.85 -5.43
N CYS A 199 28.16 -21.91 -4.63
CA CYS A 199 27.18 -20.83 -4.56
C CYS A 199 27.73 -19.53 -3.94
N LYS A 200 28.58 -19.64 -2.91
CA LYS A 200 29.22 -18.49 -2.26
C LYS A 200 30.20 -17.80 -3.21
N ASP A 201 30.98 -18.58 -3.94
CA ASP A 201 32.02 -18.07 -4.84
C ASP A 201 31.40 -17.43 -6.10
N MET A 202 30.34 -18.02 -6.66
CA MET A 202 29.55 -17.40 -7.75
C MET A 202 28.97 -16.03 -7.36
N THR A 203 28.57 -15.85 -6.09
CA THR A 203 28.08 -14.54 -5.62
C THR A 203 29.20 -13.51 -5.43
N THR A 204 30.40 -13.95 -5.05
CA THR A 204 31.56 -13.08 -4.86
C THR A 204 32.14 -12.59 -6.19
N CYS A 205 32.17 -13.45 -7.21
CA CYS A 205 32.78 -13.17 -8.52
C CYS A 205 31.77 -12.81 -9.63
N GLN A 206 30.54 -12.44 -9.27
CA GLN A 206 29.41 -12.35 -10.20
C GLN A 206 29.66 -11.42 -11.41
N ASN A 207 30.27 -10.24 -11.20
CA ASN A 207 30.50 -9.29 -12.30
C ASN A 207 31.57 -9.79 -13.29
N VAL A 208 32.60 -10.50 -12.81
CA VAL A 208 33.66 -11.05 -13.66
C VAL A 208 33.11 -12.23 -14.47
N LEU A 209 32.35 -13.12 -13.83
CA LEU A 209 31.67 -14.22 -14.53
C LEU A 209 30.72 -13.72 -15.62
N HIS A 210 29.99 -12.64 -15.36
CA HIS A 210 29.13 -11.99 -16.35
C HIS A 210 29.89 -11.47 -17.57
N ILE A 211 31.10 -10.93 -17.40
CA ILE A 211 31.94 -10.47 -18.52
C ILE A 211 32.39 -11.66 -19.37
N ILE A 212 32.95 -12.71 -18.75
CA ILE A 212 33.49 -13.87 -19.46
C ILE A 212 32.36 -14.66 -20.16
N SER A 213 31.22 -14.87 -19.48
CA SER A 213 30.02 -15.50 -20.07
C SER A 213 29.49 -14.71 -21.26
N SER A 214 29.38 -13.37 -21.17
CA SER A 214 28.94 -12.54 -22.29
C SER A 214 29.85 -12.66 -23.50
N LEU A 215 31.17 -12.62 -23.30
CA LEU A 215 32.15 -12.78 -24.39
C LEU A 215 32.06 -14.18 -25.03
N LEU A 216 31.92 -15.23 -24.21
CA LEU A 216 31.74 -16.60 -24.70
C LEU A 216 30.48 -16.74 -25.55
N ARG A 217 29.34 -16.22 -25.09
CA ARG A 217 28.07 -16.28 -25.85
C ARG A 217 28.18 -15.57 -27.20
N ILE A 218 28.86 -14.43 -27.25
CA ILE A 218 29.11 -13.67 -28.49
C ILE A 218 29.98 -14.50 -29.44
N ALA A 219 31.10 -15.05 -28.94
CA ALA A 219 32.04 -15.84 -29.74
C ALA A 219 31.40 -17.12 -30.31
N VAL A 220 30.68 -17.88 -29.49
CA VAL A 220 30.02 -19.12 -29.91
C VAL A 220 28.94 -18.86 -30.97
N THR A 221 28.10 -17.83 -30.76
CA THR A 221 27.05 -17.48 -31.72
C THR A 221 27.64 -17.00 -33.05
N ALA A 222 28.70 -16.19 -33.00
CA ALA A 222 29.40 -15.73 -34.20
C ALA A 222 30.07 -16.89 -34.97
N ALA A 223 30.67 -17.86 -34.26
CA ALA A 223 31.28 -19.03 -34.87
C ALA A 223 30.25 -19.94 -35.57
N VAL A 224 29.10 -20.21 -34.93
CA VAL A 224 28.02 -21.01 -35.53
C VAL A 224 27.46 -20.32 -36.77
N LEU A 225 27.17 -19.02 -36.70
CA LEU A 225 26.69 -18.25 -37.85
C LEU A 225 27.73 -18.22 -38.99
N GLY A 226 28.99 -17.95 -38.65
CA GLY A 226 30.10 -17.87 -39.60
C GLY A 226 30.37 -19.19 -40.33
N ALA A 227 30.17 -20.33 -39.65
CA ALA A 227 30.31 -21.67 -40.25
C ALA A 227 29.07 -22.07 -41.06
N TYR A 228 27.86 -21.76 -40.58
CA TYR A 228 26.61 -22.20 -41.20
C TYR A 228 26.35 -21.56 -42.58
N VAL A 229 26.65 -20.27 -42.74
CA VAL A 229 26.38 -19.54 -44.00
C VAL A 229 27.17 -20.13 -45.19
N PRO A 230 28.50 -20.38 -45.09
CA PRO A 230 29.26 -21.08 -46.14
C PRO A 230 28.83 -22.53 -46.35
N LEU A 231 28.53 -23.28 -45.27
CA LEU A 231 28.09 -24.68 -45.34
C LEU A 231 26.75 -24.82 -46.08
N SER A 232 25.90 -23.79 -46.00
CA SER A 232 24.61 -23.71 -46.70
C SER A 232 24.72 -23.16 -48.13
N LYS A 233 25.94 -23.04 -48.68
CA LYS A 233 26.24 -22.49 -50.02
C LYS A 233 25.77 -21.04 -50.25
N MET A 234 25.75 -20.21 -49.20
CA MET A 234 25.38 -18.80 -49.29
C MET A 234 26.62 -17.87 -49.28
N ASP A 235 26.56 -16.72 -49.96
CA ASP A 235 27.69 -15.76 -50.06
C ASP A 235 27.54 -14.53 -49.15
N TRP A 236 28.59 -14.23 -48.38
CA TRP A 236 28.69 -13.05 -47.52
C TRP A 236 28.85 -11.72 -48.29
N LYS A 237 29.29 -11.74 -49.55
CA LYS A 237 29.51 -10.54 -50.38
C LYS A 237 28.23 -9.72 -50.60
N ILE A 238 27.06 -10.32 -50.38
CA ILE A 238 25.73 -9.75 -50.62
C ILE A 238 25.31 -8.74 -49.52
N LEU A 239 26.03 -8.68 -48.39
CA LEU A 239 25.77 -7.70 -47.31
C LEU A 239 25.86 -6.22 -47.75
N LYS A 240 26.54 -5.92 -48.87
CA LYS A 240 26.71 -4.55 -49.39
C LYS A 240 25.66 -4.15 -50.44
N SER A 241 24.84 -5.07 -50.96
CA SER A 241 23.94 -4.84 -52.11
C SER A 241 22.45 -5.03 -51.81
N VAL A 242 22.02 -4.92 -50.56
CA VAL A 242 20.61 -5.12 -50.16
C VAL A 242 19.69 -4.02 -50.72
N SER A 243 18.59 -4.44 -51.36
CA SER A 243 17.56 -3.54 -51.90
C SER A 243 16.93 -2.65 -50.81
N SER A 244 16.39 -1.48 -51.20
CA SER A 244 15.81 -0.51 -50.27
C SER A 244 14.55 -1.03 -49.54
N PHE A 245 13.78 -1.90 -50.19
CA PHE A 245 12.58 -2.53 -49.62
C PHE A 245 12.94 -3.60 -48.57
N GLU A 246 13.79 -4.57 -48.92
CA GLU A 246 14.21 -5.64 -48.00
C GLU A 246 14.91 -5.07 -46.75
N ARG A 247 15.74 -4.03 -46.93
CA ARG A 247 16.39 -3.32 -45.82
C ARG A 247 15.37 -2.71 -44.85
N ARG A 248 14.28 -2.12 -45.36
CA ARG A 248 13.23 -1.52 -44.51
C ARG A 248 12.49 -2.58 -43.69
N VAL A 249 12.16 -3.72 -44.28
CA VAL A 249 11.47 -4.84 -43.58
C VAL A 249 12.37 -5.40 -42.46
N ILE A 250 13.65 -5.61 -42.76
CA ILE A 250 14.61 -6.15 -41.78
C ILE A 250 14.80 -5.18 -40.60
N VAL A 251 15.02 -3.88 -40.86
CA VAL A 251 15.23 -2.88 -39.80
C VAL A 251 14.01 -2.74 -38.89
N ILE A 252 12.79 -2.72 -39.46
CA ILE A 252 11.55 -2.64 -38.67
C ILE A 252 11.41 -3.88 -37.79
N THR A 253 11.65 -5.07 -38.33
CA THR A 253 11.49 -6.34 -37.59
C THR A 253 12.50 -6.44 -36.44
N VAL A 254 13.76 -6.05 -36.67
CA VAL A 254 14.80 -5.98 -35.63
C VAL A 254 14.47 -4.92 -34.57
N GLY A 255 13.98 -3.74 -34.99
CA GLY A 255 13.56 -2.69 -34.06
C GLY A 255 12.43 -3.14 -33.13
N VAL A 256 11.39 -3.77 -33.68
CA VAL A 256 10.30 -4.37 -32.91
C VAL A 256 10.81 -5.44 -31.95
N GLN A 257 11.74 -6.29 -32.40
CA GLN A 257 12.34 -7.34 -31.58
C GLN A 257 13.13 -6.77 -30.38
N LEU A 258 13.92 -5.72 -30.59
CA LEU A 258 14.68 -5.06 -29.52
C LEU A 258 13.77 -4.40 -28.49
N ILE A 259 12.72 -3.69 -28.94
CA ILE A 259 11.71 -3.08 -28.06
C ILE A 259 10.96 -4.16 -27.27
N ALA A 260 10.53 -5.23 -27.94
CA ALA A 260 9.84 -6.34 -27.28
C ALA A 260 10.75 -7.05 -26.26
N SER A 261 12.05 -7.17 -26.54
CA SER A 261 13.05 -7.73 -25.62
C SER A 261 13.22 -6.86 -24.37
N ALA A 262 13.30 -5.54 -24.55
CA ALA A 262 13.38 -4.58 -23.44
C ALA A 262 12.11 -4.66 -22.58
N LEU A 263 10.93 -4.58 -23.18
CA LEU A 263 9.65 -4.71 -22.46
C LEU A 263 9.57 -6.05 -21.70
N CYS A 264 10.00 -7.15 -22.32
CA CYS A 264 10.04 -8.46 -21.67
C CYS A 264 10.95 -8.46 -20.42
N HIS A 265 12.10 -7.79 -20.46
CA HIS A 265 12.98 -7.65 -19.29
C HIS A 265 12.29 -6.89 -18.14
N TRP A 266 11.60 -5.78 -18.46
CA TRP A 266 10.83 -5.00 -17.47
C TRP A 266 9.67 -5.80 -16.87
N PHE A 267 8.92 -6.53 -17.70
CA PHE A 267 7.85 -7.42 -17.22
C PHE A 267 8.38 -8.62 -16.44
N ALA A 268 9.54 -9.19 -16.80
CA ALA A 268 10.18 -10.25 -16.06
C ALA A 268 10.65 -9.77 -14.68
N LEU A 269 11.20 -8.54 -14.58
CA LEU A 269 11.53 -7.90 -13.30
C LEU A 269 10.29 -7.69 -12.43
N ALA A 270 9.18 -7.27 -13.03
CA ALA A 270 7.90 -7.16 -12.34
C ALA A 270 7.41 -8.53 -11.84
N ALA A 271 7.44 -9.56 -12.68
CA ALA A 271 7.06 -10.94 -12.33
C ALA A 271 7.97 -11.55 -11.25
N CYS A 272 9.27 -11.26 -11.28
CA CYS A 272 10.23 -11.63 -10.23
C CYS A 272 9.86 -11.03 -8.88
N LYS A 273 9.55 -9.72 -8.86
CA LYS A 273 9.10 -8.99 -7.66
C LYS A 273 7.76 -9.51 -7.14
N MET A 274 6.88 -9.99 -8.02
CA MET A 274 5.61 -10.64 -7.67
C MET A 274 5.75 -12.10 -7.21
N HIS A 275 6.97 -12.66 -7.15
CA HIS A 275 7.23 -14.07 -6.86
C HIS A 275 6.48 -15.06 -7.78
N ALA A 276 6.00 -14.62 -8.95
CA ALA A 276 5.26 -15.46 -9.90
C ALA A 276 6.13 -16.62 -10.41
N LEU A 277 7.42 -16.35 -10.62
CA LEU A 277 8.43 -17.34 -11.04
C LEU A 277 8.70 -18.44 -9.99
N ARG A 278 8.35 -18.22 -8.72
CA ARG A 278 8.46 -19.25 -7.67
C ARG A 278 7.29 -20.24 -7.66
N ARG A 279 6.21 -19.96 -8.41
CA ARG A 279 4.93 -20.68 -8.30
C ARG A 279 4.70 -21.65 -9.46
N CYS A 280 5.01 -21.26 -10.71
CA CYS A 280 5.09 -22.15 -11.87
C CYS A 280 5.60 -21.34 -13.09
N PHE A 281 6.83 -21.60 -13.55
CA PHE A 281 7.40 -20.90 -14.72
C PHE A 281 6.72 -21.28 -16.04
N ILE A 282 6.07 -22.44 -16.08
CA ILE A 282 5.59 -23.07 -17.31
C ILE A 282 4.25 -22.48 -17.76
N LEU A 283 3.40 -22.04 -16.83
CA LEU A 283 2.07 -21.51 -17.17
C LEU A 283 2.14 -20.23 -18.03
N PRO A 284 2.94 -19.20 -17.68
CA PRO A 284 3.09 -18.03 -18.55
C PRO A 284 3.68 -18.37 -19.93
N LEU A 285 4.59 -19.34 -20.00
CA LEU A 285 5.20 -19.78 -21.26
C LEU A 285 4.17 -20.44 -22.17
N TYR A 286 3.34 -21.33 -21.62
CA TYR A 286 2.29 -22.03 -22.38
C TYR A 286 1.21 -21.06 -22.89
N LEU A 287 0.76 -20.13 -22.04
CA LEU A 287 -0.22 -19.10 -22.41
C LEU A 287 0.35 -18.14 -23.48
N ALA A 288 1.64 -17.80 -23.38
CA ALA A 288 2.30 -17.00 -24.41
C ALA A 288 2.32 -17.72 -25.76
N SER A 289 2.64 -19.01 -25.79
CA SER A 289 2.63 -19.81 -27.02
C SER A 289 1.23 -19.94 -27.62
N LEU A 290 0.18 -20.13 -26.81
CA LEU A 290 -1.22 -20.12 -27.30
C LEU A 290 -1.62 -18.77 -27.91
N ALA A 291 -1.23 -17.66 -27.27
CA ALA A 291 -1.51 -16.33 -27.80
C ALA A 291 -0.76 -16.05 -29.12
N VAL A 292 0.48 -16.53 -29.24
CA VAL A 292 1.29 -16.42 -30.46
C VAL A 292 0.70 -17.27 -31.59
N MET A 293 0.24 -18.48 -31.28
CA MET A 293 -0.48 -19.33 -32.23
C MET A 293 -1.73 -18.63 -32.78
N ALA A 294 -2.57 -18.07 -31.91
CA ALA A 294 -3.75 -17.32 -32.32
C ALA A 294 -3.39 -16.12 -33.21
N LEU A 295 -2.33 -15.39 -32.87
CA LEU A 295 -1.86 -14.23 -33.64
C LEU A 295 -1.46 -14.59 -35.08
N PHE A 296 -0.87 -15.77 -35.32
CA PHE A 296 -0.47 -16.20 -36.66
C PHE A 296 -1.58 -16.90 -37.44
N VAL A 297 -2.40 -17.72 -36.77
CA VAL A 297 -3.43 -18.53 -37.44
C VAL A 297 -4.67 -17.70 -37.80
N ILE A 298 -5.10 -16.76 -36.94
CA ILE A 298 -6.31 -15.96 -37.20
C ILE A 298 -6.20 -15.14 -38.50
N PRO A 299 -5.11 -14.39 -38.78
CA PRO A 299 -4.97 -13.67 -40.04
C PRO A 299 -5.01 -14.59 -41.26
N VAL A 300 -4.39 -15.77 -41.19
CA VAL A 300 -4.40 -16.77 -42.28
C VAL A 300 -5.82 -17.25 -42.58
N ILE A 301 -6.61 -17.53 -41.53
CA ILE A 301 -8.02 -17.91 -41.67
C ILE A 301 -8.83 -16.77 -42.29
N VAL A 302 -8.65 -15.53 -41.81
CA VAL A 302 -9.39 -14.36 -42.30
C VAL A 302 -9.10 -14.12 -43.79
N TYR A 303 -7.83 -14.13 -44.21
CA TYR A 303 -7.44 -13.90 -45.60
C TYR A 303 -7.89 -15.05 -46.54
N TYR A 304 -7.89 -16.30 -46.05
CA TYR A 304 -8.44 -17.43 -46.79
C TYR A 304 -9.97 -17.33 -46.95
N GLN A 305 -10.70 -16.95 -45.89
CA GLN A 305 -12.15 -16.75 -45.93
C GLN A 305 -12.54 -15.58 -46.84
N ASP A 306 -11.78 -14.49 -46.82
CA ASP A 306 -12.00 -13.33 -47.70
C ASP A 306 -11.79 -13.70 -49.18
N TYR A 307 -10.75 -14.48 -49.48
CA TYR A 307 -10.53 -15.02 -50.82
C TYR A 307 -11.67 -15.94 -51.29
N ARG A 308 -12.19 -16.81 -50.39
CA ARG A 308 -13.29 -17.74 -50.69
C ARG A 308 -14.62 -17.03 -50.99
N LYS A 309 -14.83 -15.80 -50.48
CA LYS A 309 -16.06 -15.02 -50.68
C LYS A 309 -16.07 -14.19 -51.98
N ASN A 310 -14.98 -14.19 -52.75
CA ASN A 310 -14.84 -13.33 -53.92
C ASN A 310 -15.55 -13.96 -55.15
N PRO A 311 -16.61 -13.34 -55.70
CA PRO A 311 -17.53 -13.97 -56.66
C PRO A 311 -16.99 -14.15 -58.09
N THR A 312 -15.77 -13.67 -58.39
CA THR A 312 -15.17 -13.68 -59.74
C THR A 312 -14.19 -14.83 -59.98
N LYS A 313 -14.06 -15.78 -59.05
CA LYS A 313 -13.09 -16.90 -59.15
C LYS A 313 -13.78 -18.23 -58.94
N ASP A 314 -14.04 -18.94 -60.03
CA ASP A 314 -14.63 -20.28 -60.01
C ASP A 314 -13.75 -21.29 -59.26
N ALA A 315 -14.40 -22.07 -58.38
CA ALA A 315 -14.02 -23.40 -57.91
C ALA A 315 -12.67 -23.62 -57.19
N ILE A 316 -12.35 -22.88 -56.13
CA ILE A 316 -11.33 -23.30 -55.15
C ILE A 316 -11.98 -23.58 -53.79
N THR A 317 -12.25 -24.86 -53.49
CA THR A 317 -12.87 -25.29 -52.23
C THR A 317 -11.86 -25.63 -51.13
N ASN A 318 -10.62 -26.02 -51.47
CA ASN A 318 -9.67 -26.60 -50.52
C ASN A 318 -8.45 -25.70 -50.28
N PHE A 319 -7.97 -25.66 -49.02
CA PHE A 319 -6.83 -24.83 -48.59
C PHE A 319 -5.53 -25.12 -49.37
N SER A 320 -5.30 -26.38 -49.75
CA SER A 320 -4.14 -26.78 -50.58
C SER A 320 -4.13 -26.09 -51.96
N SER A 321 -5.29 -25.89 -52.59
CA SER A 321 -5.40 -25.19 -53.87
C SER A 321 -5.23 -23.67 -53.71
N TYR A 322 -5.68 -23.08 -52.60
CA TYR A 322 -5.39 -21.68 -52.27
C TYR A 322 -3.89 -21.44 -52.14
N CYS A 323 -3.19 -22.37 -51.48
CA CYS A 323 -1.74 -22.36 -51.37
C CYS A 323 -1.02 -22.44 -52.73
N GLY A 324 -1.44 -23.33 -53.62
CA GLY A 324 -0.85 -23.45 -54.97
C GLY A 324 -1.01 -22.17 -55.81
N VAL A 325 -2.20 -21.56 -55.80
CA VAL A 325 -2.54 -20.45 -56.70
C VAL A 325 -2.12 -19.09 -56.15
N VAL A 326 -2.40 -18.80 -54.88
CA VAL A 326 -2.25 -17.46 -54.29
C VAL A 326 -0.90 -17.29 -53.60
N VAL A 327 -0.41 -18.35 -52.94
CA VAL A 327 0.76 -18.27 -52.07
C VAL A 327 2.03 -18.64 -52.83
N ASN A 328 2.02 -19.76 -53.55
CA ASN A 328 3.20 -20.29 -54.27
C ASN A 328 3.48 -19.54 -55.58
N ASN A 329 2.46 -19.06 -56.28
CA ASN A 329 2.62 -18.38 -57.58
C ASN A 329 2.69 -16.84 -57.52
N ARG A 330 2.80 -16.22 -56.32
CA ARG A 330 2.90 -14.75 -56.20
C ARG A 330 4.17 -14.18 -56.83
N SER A 331 4.05 -13.00 -57.47
CA SER A 331 5.12 -12.22 -58.11
C SER A 331 6.00 -11.45 -57.12
N GLN A 332 7.29 -11.26 -57.44
CA GLN A 332 8.28 -10.58 -56.58
C GLN A 332 8.26 -9.03 -56.65
N ASN A 333 7.62 -8.41 -57.65
CA ASN A 333 7.56 -6.94 -57.77
C ASN A 333 6.54 -6.35 -56.79
N LEU A 334 7.03 -5.84 -55.66
CA LEU A 334 6.21 -5.44 -54.50
C LEU A 334 6.31 -3.93 -54.24
N THR A 335 5.22 -3.20 -54.46
CA THR A 335 5.06 -1.76 -54.14
C THR A 335 4.01 -1.48 -53.04
N GLY A 336 3.49 -2.52 -52.38
CA GLY A 336 2.39 -2.46 -51.40
C GLY A 336 2.80 -2.50 -49.92
N SER A 337 1.80 -2.61 -49.03
CA SER A 337 2.01 -2.71 -47.57
C SER A 337 2.69 -4.02 -47.17
N VAL A 338 3.52 -3.97 -46.12
CA VAL A 338 4.38 -5.10 -45.69
C VAL A 338 3.56 -6.21 -45.00
N PHE A 339 2.46 -5.85 -44.33
CA PHE A 339 1.67 -6.78 -43.50
C PHE A 339 1.01 -7.93 -44.30
N PRO A 340 0.32 -7.69 -45.43
CA PRO A 340 -0.23 -8.78 -46.25
C PRO A 340 0.82 -9.77 -46.75
N GLN A 341 2.04 -9.31 -47.04
CA GLN A 341 3.12 -10.18 -47.52
C GLN A 341 3.68 -11.09 -46.43
N LEU A 342 3.78 -10.57 -45.20
CA LEU A 342 4.11 -11.36 -44.02
C LEU A 342 3.05 -12.43 -43.74
N VAL A 343 1.76 -12.09 -43.88
CA VAL A 343 0.67 -13.06 -43.74
C VAL A 343 0.76 -14.15 -44.80
N LEU A 344 1.12 -13.82 -46.05
CA LEU A 344 1.34 -14.81 -47.11
C LEU A 344 2.58 -15.68 -46.89
N ASP A 345 3.67 -15.15 -46.33
CA ASP A 345 4.84 -15.96 -45.90
C ASP A 345 4.48 -16.93 -44.78
N VAL A 346 3.73 -16.47 -43.78
CA VAL A 346 3.21 -17.33 -42.70
C VAL A 346 2.29 -18.39 -43.28
N THR A 347 1.40 -18.01 -44.20
CA THR A 347 0.50 -18.94 -44.91
C THR A 347 1.30 -20.00 -45.66
N HIS A 348 2.38 -19.63 -46.35
CA HIS A 348 3.25 -20.57 -47.06
C HIS A 348 3.79 -21.66 -46.13
N THR A 349 4.22 -21.31 -44.92
CA THR A 349 4.69 -22.30 -43.95
C THR A 349 3.59 -23.24 -43.44
N LEU A 350 2.32 -22.84 -43.54
CA LEU A 350 1.15 -23.62 -43.11
C LEU A 350 0.50 -24.41 -44.24
N CYS A 351 0.92 -24.22 -45.49
CA CYS A 351 0.32 -24.84 -46.67
C CYS A 351 0.40 -26.38 -46.72
N PHE A 352 1.18 -26.97 -45.83
CA PHE A 352 1.32 -28.42 -45.65
C PHE A 352 0.29 -29.01 -44.65
N LEU A 353 -0.49 -28.19 -43.96
CA LEU A 353 -1.53 -28.63 -43.04
C LEU A 353 -2.89 -28.60 -43.74
N ASP A 354 -3.60 -29.73 -43.77
CA ASP A 354 -4.97 -29.77 -44.26
C ASP A 354 -5.93 -29.17 -43.22
N MET A 355 -6.17 -27.87 -43.35
CA MET A 355 -7.01 -27.06 -42.45
C MET A 355 -8.52 -27.38 -42.57
N SER A 356 -8.93 -28.31 -43.43
CA SER A 356 -10.34 -28.70 -43.61
C SER A 356 -10.85 -29.71 -42.56
N SER A 357 -9.95 -30.44 -41.91
CA SER A 357 -10.28 -31.42 -40.87
C SER A 357 -10.13 -30.79 -39.48
N ALA A 358 -11.27 -30.47 -38.84
CA ALA A 358 -11.34 -30.06 -37.44
C ALA A 358 -10.70 -31.10 -36.49
N ALA A 359 -10.53 -32.36 -36.92
CA ALA A 359 -9.87 -33.41 -36.16
C ALA A 359 -8.33 -33.26 -36.13
N HIS A 360 -7.70 -32.74 -37.18
CA HIS A 360 -6.25 -32.45 -37.16
C HIS A 360 -5.92 -31.15 -36.43
N LEU A 361 -6.79 -30.13 -36.54
CA LEU A 361 -6.72 -28.95 -35.69
C LEU A 361 -6.99 -29.33 -34.22
N GLY A 362 -7.95 -30.23 -33.99
CA GLY A 362 -8.30 -30.81 -32.69
C GLY A 362 -7.27 -31.81 -32.12
N LEU A 363 -6.33 -32.33 -32.90
CA LEU A 363 -5.19 -33.12 -32.42
C LEU A 363 -3.99 -32.22 -32.06
N LEU A 364 -3.85 -31.07 -32.73
CA LEU A 364 -2.92 -30.00 -32.36
C LEU A 364 -3.45 -29.12 -31.21
N THR A 365 -4.76 -29.19 -30.92
CA THR A 365 -5.43 -28.43 -29.85
C THR A 365 -6.20 -29.27 -28.82
N GLY A 366 -6.10 -30.61 -28.87
CA GLY A 366 -6.84 -31.50 -27.96
C GLY A 366 -5.98 -32.05 -26.83
N ASN A 367 -6.51 -32.33 -25.64
CA ASN A 367 -7.83 -32.05 -25.09
C ASN A 367 -7.76 -32.34 -23.58
N LYS A 368 -8.14 -31.37 -22.75
CA LYS A 368 -8.99 -31.49 -21.55
C LYS A 368 -8.92 -30.18 -20.75
N VAL A 369 -9.99 -29.40 -20.92
CA VAL A 369 -10.35 -28.19 -20.18
C VAL A 369 -10.80 -28.53 -18.74
N GLU A 370 -10.03 -29.35 -18.02
CA GLU A 370 -10.36 -29.73 -16.64
C GLU A 370 -9.35 -29.27 -15.60
N TYR A 371 -8.27 -28.61 -16.00
CA TYR A 371 -7.24 -28.13 -15.06
C TYR A 371 -7.31 -26.65 -14.70
N PHE A 372 -8.16 -25.86 -15.37
CA PHE A 372 -8.28 -24.43 -15.11
C PHE A 372 -9.25 -24.11 -13.96
N ASN A 373 -10.23 -24.98 -13.69
CA ASN A 373 -11.13 -24.83 -12.54
C ASN A 373 -10.44 -25.15 -11.20
N TYR A 374 -9.38 -25.97 -11.18
CA TYR A 374 -8.67 -26.28 -9.95
C TYR A 374 -7.68 -25.19 -9.50
N LEU A 375 -7.16 -24.37 -10.43
CA LEU A 375 -6.15 -23.36 -10.10
C LEU A 375 -6.74 -22.08 -9.47
N ILE A 376 -8.01 -21.79 -9.74
CA ILE A 376 -8.75 -20.69 -9.08
C ILE A 376 -9.38 -21.16 -7.76
N ILE A 377 -9.71 -22.46 -7.63
CA ILE A 377 -10.25 -23.06 -6.40
C ILE A 377 -9.14 -23.44 -5.39
N CYS A 378 -7.87 -23.48 -5.81
CA CYS A 378 -6.76 -23.74 -4.89
C CYS A 378 -6.40 -22.57 -3.97
N VAL A 379 -7.05 -21.40 -4.03
CA VAL A 379 -7.12 -20.53 -2.84
C VAL A 379 -8.20 -21.13 -1.96
N VAL A 380 -7.81 -22.10 -1.13
CA VAL A 380 -8.60 -22.45 0.07
C VAL A 380 -8.97 -21.11 0.71
N HIS A 381 -10.26 -20.73 0.63
CA HIS A 381 -10.77 -19.60 1.39
C HIS A 381 -10.65 -20.00 2.85
N GLU A 382 -9.50 -19.66 3.43
CA GLU A 382 -9.25 -19.83 4.84
C GLU A 382 -10.02 -18.72 5.55
N THR A 383 -10.97 -19.14 6.38
CA THR A 383 -11.75 -18.27 7.24
C THR A 383 -10.80 -17.50 8.15
N ALA A 384 -10.75 -16.18 7.99
CA ALA A 384 -10.03 -15.32 8.92
C ALA A 384 -10.86 -15.07 10.18
N MET A 385 -10.21 -14.98 11.34
CA MET A 385 -10.86 -14.54 12.57
C MET A 385 -10.46 -13.09 12.87
N ILE A 386 -11.43 -12.25 13.20
CA ILE A 386 -11.19 -10.82 13.47
C ILE A 386 -11.77 -10.47 14.83
N TYR A 387 -10.95 -9.89 15.69
CA TYR A 387 -11.46 -9.26 16.90
C TYR A 387 -11.46 -7.74 16.72
N LEU A 388 -12.61 -7.11 16.87
CA LEU A 388 -12.72 -5.65 16.93
C LEU A 388 -12.46 -5.23 18.37
N CYS A 389 -11.48 -4.37 18.59
CA CYS A 389 -11.07 -3.93 19.92
C CYS A 389 -11.21 -2.43 20.02
N ALA A 390 -12.32 -1.96 20.59
CA ALA A 390 -12.53 -0.56 20.92
C ALA A 390 -12.07 -0.27 22.35
N THR A 391 -11.32 0.82 22.54
CA THR A 391 -10.99 1.33 23.87
C THR A 391 -11.77 2.61 24.15
N MET A 392 -12.43 2.66 25.31
CA MET A 392 -13.30 3.74 25.74
C MET A 392 -12.96 4.19 27.16
N TRP A 393 -13.28 5.43 27.48
CA TRP A 393 -13.23 6.01 28.81
C TRP A 393 -14.36 7.03 29.06
N HIS A 394 -14.22 8.26 28.55
CA HIS A 394 -15.18 9.36 28.75
C HIS A 394 -15.70 9.86 27.40
N GLU A 395 -16.10 8.94 26.53
CA GLU A 395 -16.73 9.27 25.25
C GLU A 395 -18.13 9.84 25.45
N THR A 396 -18.53 10.74 24.56
CA THR A 396 -19.90 11.29 24.56
C THR A 396 -20.90 10.26 24.04
N TYR A 397 -22.18 10.49 24.31
CA TYR A 397 -23.27 9.66 23.79
C TYR A 397 -23.18 9.49 22.26
N ASP A 398 -22.96 10.60 21.54
CA ASP A 398 -22.82 10.61 20.08
C ASP A 398 -21.58 9.85 19.57
N GLU A 399 -20.46 9.94 20.31
CA GLU A 399 -19.24 9.17 20.00
C GLU A 399 -19.51 7.66 20.10
N MET A 400 -20.08 7.21 21.23
CA MET A 400 -20.44 5.81 21.46
C MET A 400 -21.46 5.30 20.43
N MET A 401 -22.42 6.13 20.05
CA MET A 401 -23.43 5.81 19.03
C MET A 401 -22.78 5.51 17.67
N LYS A 402 -21.82 6.34 17.21
CA LYS A 402 -21.15 6.16 15.90
C LYS A 402 -20.41 4.82 15.80
N ILE A 403 -19.64 4.47 16.82
CA ILE A 403 -18.85 3.23 16.81
C ILE A 403 -19.76 2.00 16.90
N LEU A 404 -20.82 2.04 17.71
CA LEU A 404 -21.79 0.95 17.81
C LEU A 404 -22.55 0.75 16.50
N ILE A 405 -23.01 1.83 15.86
CA ILE A 405 -23.62 1.75 14.51
C ILE A 405 -22.64 1.14 13.49
N SER A 406 -21.33 1.39 13.60
CA SER A 406 -20.31 0.75 12.74
C SER A 406 -20.20 -0.76 12.97
N MET A 407 -20.22 -1.19 14.24
CA MET A 407 -20.20 -2.62 14.60
C MET A 407 -21.46 -3.36 14.12
N PHE A 408 -22.64 -2.76 14.31
CA PHE A 408 -23.92 -3.34 13.85
C PHE A 408 -24.04 -3.34 12.31
N ARG A 409 -23.49 -2.33 11.61
CA ARG A 409 -23.35 -2.38 10.14
C ARG A 409 -22.49 -3.56 9.69
N LEU A 410 -21.43 -3.88 10.42
CA LEU A 410 -20.59 -5.03 10.12
C LEU A 410 -21.31 -6.36 10.40
N ASP A 411 -22.08 -6.45 11.49
CA ASP A 411 -22.96 -7.60 11.77
C ASP A 411 -23.94 -7.84 10.62
N ARG A 412 -24.60 -6.77 10.15
CA ARG A 412 -25.46 -6.80 8.96
C ARG A 412 -24.75 -7.26 7.69
N HIS A 413 -23.53 -6.77 7.47
CA HIS A 413 -22.73 -7.17 6.33
C HIS A 413 -22.25 -8.62 6.42
N ARG A 414 -22.09 -9.13 7.66
CA ARG A 414 -21.53 -10.46 7.92
C ARG A 414 -22.28 -11.21 9.03
N PRO A 415 -23.51 -11.69 8.74
CA PRO A 415 -24.29 -12.44 9.71
C PRO A 415 -23.62 -13.76 10.09
N LYS A 416 -23.71 -14.16 11.35
CA LYS A 416 -23.23 -15.48 11.82
C LYS A 416 -24.16 -16.61 11.38
N THR A 417 -25.43 -16.31 11.17
CA THR A 417 -26.50 -17.27 10.87
C THR A 417 -26.57 -17.69 9.39
N GLU A 418 -26.01 -16.92 8.44
CA GLU A 418 -26.00 -17.28 7.01
C GLU A 418 -24.63 -17.83 6.53
N PRO A 419 -24.52 -19.11 6.12
CA PRO A 419 -23.25 -19.72 5.72
C PRO A 419 -22.77 -19.38 4.29
N LYS A 420 -23.33 -18.34 3.64
CA LYS A 420 -23.15 -18.07 2.20
C LYS A 420 -21.71 -17.69 1.79
N SER A 421 -20.84 -17.31 2.71
CA SER A 421 -19.42 -17.05 2.43
C SER A 421 -18.56 -17.39 3.67
N LYS A 422 -17.39 -18.01 3.46
CA LYS A 422 -16.45 -18.46 4.53
C LYS A 422 -15.16 -17.62 4.55
N ASP A 423 -15.26 -16.32 4.27
CA ASP A 423 -14.09 -15.45 4.11
C ASP A 423 -13.53 -14.98 5.46
N PHE A 424 -14.40 -14.54 6.37
CA PHE A 424 -14.03 -14.22 7.75
C PHE A 424 -15.21 -14.33 8.73
N THR A 425 -14.87 -14.48 10.00
CA THR A 425 -15.74 -14.37 11.18
C THR A 425 -15.20 -13.27 12.08
N PHE A 426 -16.06 -12.64 12.88
CA PHE A 426 -15.62 -11.59 13.80
C PHE A 426 -16.31 -11.64 15.16
N GLU A 427 -15.67 -11.01 16.15
CA GLU A 427 -16.18 -10.80 17.51
C GLU A 427 -15.80 -9.38 17.96
N ALA A 428 -16.73 -8.64 18.55
CA ALA A 428 -16.50 -7.26 18.98
C ALA A 428 -16.26 -7.18 20.49
N HIS A 429 -15.23 -6.43 20.87
CA HIS A 429 -14.82 -6.19 22.25
C HIS A 429 -14.69 -4.68 22.50
N ILE A 430 -15.35 -4.21 23.55
CA ILE A 430 -15.25 -2.84 24.06
C ILE A 430 -14.57 -2.90 25.42
N TYR A 431 -13.45 -2.21 25.59
CA TYR A 431 -12.74 -2.10 26.86
C TYR A 431 -12.98 -0.71 27.43
N PHE A 432 -13.84 -0.64 28.46
CA PHE A 432 -14.26 0.59 29.09
C PHE A 432 -13.46 0.85 30.36
N ASP A 433 -12.58 1.84 30.31
CA ASP A 433 -11.74 2.27 31.43
C ASP A 433 -12.54 3.04 32.48
N ASP A 434 -12.18 2.87 33.76
CA ASP A 434 -12.76 3.58 34.91
C ASP A 434 -14.31 3.55 34.98
N ALA A 435 -14.90 2.37 34.80
CA ALA A 435 -16.35 2.21 34.64
C ALA A 435 -17.16 2.37 35.93
N PHE A 436 -16.52 2.38 37.10
CA PHE A 436 -17.18 2.28 38.40
C PHE A 436 -16.94 3.52 39.29
N GLU A 437 -17.97 3.89 40.04
CA GLU A 437 -17.95 4.93 41.07
C GLU A 437 -18.40 4.33 42.41
N HIS A 438 -17.73 4.75 43.49
CA HIS A 438 -18.10 4.40 44.86
C HIS A 438 -19.13 5.39 45.38
N VAL A 439 -20.21 4.88 45.98
CA VAL A 439 -21.22 5.69 46.66
C VAL A 439 -20.78 5.86 48.12
N GLU A 440 -20.67 7.09 48.60
CA GLU A 440 -20.30 7.36 49.99
C GLU A 440 -21.34 6.72 50.94
N GLY A 441 -20.91 5.71 51.71
CA GLY A 441 -21.75 5.01 52.69
C GLY A 441 -22.25 3.62 52.30
N SER A 442 -21.95 3.10 51.10
CA SER A 442 -22.20 1.70 50.71
C SER A 442 -20.93 1.00 50.24
N GLU A 443 -20.80 -0.30 50.52
CA GLU A 443 -19.73 -1.15 49.95
C GLU A 443 -19.96 -1.48 48.45
N GLU A 444 -21.12 -1.13 47.90
CA GLU A 444 -21.47 -1.40 46.51
C GLU A 444 -20.90 -0.34 45.55
N SER A 445 -20.17 -0.80 44.54
CA SER A 445 -19.68 0.03 43.43
C SER A 445 -20.67 -0.01 42.28
N HIS A 446 -21.09 1.17 41.81
CA HIS A 446 -22.04 1.29 40.71
C HIS A 446 -21.35 1.75 39.43
N LEU A 447 -21.94 1.44 38.27
CA LEU A 447 -21.47 1.99 37.00
C LEU A 447 -21.59 3.52 37.02
N ASN A 448 -20.55 4.19 36.51
CA ASN A 448 -20.54 5.62 36.32
C ASN A 448 -21.53 6.05 35.21
N SER A 449 -21.75 7.36 35.07
CA SER A 449 -22.70 7.89 34.08
C SER A 449 -22.32 7.55 32.63
N TYR A 450 -21.04 7.54 32.28
CA TYR A 450 -20.58 7.22 30.92
C TYR A 450 -20.79 5.73 30.56
N ALA A 451 -20.53 4.83 31.50
CA ALA A 451 -20.74 3.40 31.35
C ALA A 451 -22.24 3.06 31.26
N LYS A 452 -23.09 3.78 32.01
CA LYS A 452 -24.56 3.70 31.87
C LYS A 452 -25.00 4.16 30.48
N ASN A 453 -24.51 5.31 30.02
CA ASN A 453 -24.78 5.80 28.67
C ASN A 453 -24.38 4.78 27.60
N LEU A 454 -23.25 4.08 27.74
CA LEU A 454 -22.86 3.03 26.80
C LEU A 454 -23.92 1.92 26.71
N VAL A 455 -24.43 1.46 27.85
CA VAL A 455 -25.48 0.42 27.89
C VAL A 455 -26.76 0.92 27.22
N GLU A 456 -27.17 2.16 27.49
CA GLU A 456 -28.34 2.79 26.86
C GLU A 456 -28.18 2.89 25.34
N VAL A 457 -27.03 3.36 24.85
CA VAL A 457 -26.72 3.45 23.42
C VAL A 457 -26.77 2.07 22.76
N ILE A 458 -26.26 1.01 23.42
CA ILE A 458 -26.34 -0.35 22.87
C ILE A 458 -27.80 -0.78 22.68
N ILE A 459 -28.67 -0.50 23.66
CA ILE A 459 -30.11 -0.81 23.58
C ILE A 459 -30.77 -0.03 22.44
N GLU A 460 -30.46 1.26 22.31
CA GLU A 460 -31.00 2.10 21.24
C GLU A 460 -30.56 1.60 19.85
N VAL A 461 -29.26 1.37 19.64
CA VAL A 461 -28.73 0.84 18.36
C VAL A 461 -29.32 -0.52 18.05
N TYR A 462 -29.46 -1.39 19.04
CA TYR A 462 -30.11 -2.69 18.87
C TYR A 462 -31.56 -2.52 18.39
N GLY A 463 -32.32 -1.61 18.98
CA GLY A 463 -33.67 -1.24 18.56
C GLY A 463 -33.73 -0.71 17.12
N ILE A 464 -32.76 0.11 16.72
CA ILE A 464 -32.65 0.62 15.33
C ILE A 464 -32.45 -0.53 14.34
N PHE A 465 -31.51 -1.44 14.59
CA PHE A 465 -31.18 -2.51 13.65
C PHE A 465 -32.20 -3.66 13.63
N THR A 466 -32.98 -3.84 14.69
CA THR A 466 -34.10 -4.79 14.73
C THR A 466 -35.35 -4.24 14.04
N SER A 467 -35.72 -2.98 14.30
CA SER A 467 -36.90 -2.34 13.68
C SER A 467 -36.79 -2.16 12.17
N ILE A 468 -35.58 -2.01 11.61
CA ILE A 468 -35.37 -1.95 10.16
C ILE A 468 -35.72 -3.29 9.46
N ASN A 469 -35.65 -4.42 10.16
CA ASN A 469 -35.95 -5.75 9.60
C ASN A 469 -37.44 -6.10 9.64
N GLU A 470 -38.21 -5.56 10.57
CA GLU A 470 -39.66 -5.78 10.63
C GLU A 470 -40.41 -4.69 9.86
N LYS A 471 -40.99 -5.06 8.71
CA LYS A 471 -42.01 -4.21 8.08
C LYS A 471 -43.20 -4.10 9.05
N PHE A 472 -43.44 -2.88 9.54
CA PHE A 472 -44.55 -2.42 10.37
C PHE A 472 -44.47 -2.70 11.89
N PHE A 473 -44.42 -1.58 12.63
CA PHE A 473 -44.56 -1.41 14.09
C PHE A 473 -45.31 -2.54 14.81
N LYS A 474 -44.58 -3.40 15.52
CA LYS A 474 -45.05 -4.00 16.76
C LYS A 474 -44.13 -3.60 17.90
N LYS A 475 -44.71 -2.83 18.84
CA LYS A 475 -44.15 -2.53 20.15
C LYS A 475 -43.99 -3.84 20.91
N ASN A 476 -42.77 -4.34 21.00
CA ASN A 476 -42.18 -4.98 22.17
C ASN A 476 -40.68 -5.07 21.89
N GLN A 477 -39.92 -4.12 22.43
CA GLN A 477 -38.46 -4.19 22.42
C GLN A 477 -38.07 -5.37 23.32
N ASN A 478 -37.93 -6.56 22.73
CA ASN A 478 -37.34 -7.68 23.45
C ASN A 478 -35.91 -7.28 23.82
N ILE A 479 -35.60 -7.34 25.12
CA ILE A 479 -34.27 -7.08 25.65
C ILE A 479 -33.32 -8.07 24.96
N PRO A 480 -32.18 -7.61 24.42
CA PRO A 480 -31.24 -8.50 23.75
C PRO A 480 -30.75 -9.57 24.72
N ASP A 481 -30.53 -10.80 24.21
CA ASP A 481 -29.91 -11.87 25.00
C ASP A 481 -28.57 -11.38 25.55
N GLN A 482 -28.53 -11.22 26.89
CA GLN A 482 -27.40 -10.64 27.60
C GLN A 482 -26.93 -11.55 28.73
N GLN A 483 -25.61 -11.64 28.90
CA GLN A 483 -24.98 -12.32 30.02
C GLN A 483 -24.11 -11.32 30.77
N ILE A 484 -24.39 -11.15 32.07
CA ILE A 484 -23.60 -10.31 32.97
C ILE A 484 -22.72 -11.23 33.80
N ILE A 485 -21.41 -11.02 33.70
CA ILE A 485 -20.39 -11.86 34.34
C ILE A 485 -19.55 -10.95 35.24
N ARG A 486 -19.48 -11.27 36.54
CA ARG A 486 -18.55 -10.63 37.47
C ARG A 486 -17.14 -11.17 37.19
N THR A 487 -16.16 -10.29 37.11
CA THR A 487 -14.77 -10.66 36.80
C THR A 487 -13.82 -10.03 37.81
N SER A 488 -12.63 -10.58 38.02
CA SER A 488 -11.60 -10.01 38.91
C SER A 488 -11.19 -8.57 38.59
N TYR A 489 -11.44 -8.09 37.37
CA TYR A 489 -11.12 -6.73 36.95
C TYR A 489 -12.32 -5.76 36.99
N GLY A 490 -13.51 -6.20 37.41
CA GLY A 490 -14.75 -5.42 37.43
C GLY A 490 -15.94 -6.23 36.95
N GLY A 491 -16.36 -6.01 35.70
CA GLY A 491 -17.50 -6.71 35.11
C GLY A 491 -17.39 -6.93 33.60
N ARG A 492 -18.14 -7.90 33.09
CA ARG A 492 -18.23 -8.22 31.66
C ARG A 492 -19.69 -8.39 31.25
N LEU A 493 -20.09 -7.67 30.22
CA LEU A 493 -21.41 -7.76 29.61
C LEU A 493 -21.27 -8.35 28.21
N VAL A 494 -21.90 -9.50 27.96
CA VAL A 494 -21.90 -10.17 26.65
C VAL A 494 -23.30 -10.03 26.05
N ILE A 495 -23.37 -9.45 24.86
CA ILE A 495 -24.62 -9.19 24.15
C ILE A 495 -24.55 -9.84 22.77
N THR A 496 -25.60 -10.57 22.39
CA THR A 496 -25.71 -11.13 21.04
C THR A 496 -26.40 -10.11 20.13
N MET A 497 -25.71 -9.67 19.08
CA MET A 497 -26.28 -8.78 18.06
C MET A 497 -27.38 -9.49 17.25
N PRO A 498 -28.25 -8.75 16.54
CA PRO A 498 -29.41 -9.31 15.84
C PRO A 498 -29.09 -10.45 14.86
N LEU A 499 -27.91 -10.49 14.25
CA LEU A 499 -27.51 -11.54 13.31
C LEU A 499 -26.50 -12.55 13.88
N GLY A 500 -26.39 -12.61 15.21
CA GLY A 500 -25.75 -13.68 15.97
C GLY A 500 -24.28 -13.47 16.31
N ASN A 501 -23.62 -12.40 15.83
CA ASN A 501 -22.27 -12.05 16.31
C ASN A 501 -22.35 -11.42 17.72
N ASN A 502 -21.26 -11.49 18.49
CA ASN A 502 -21.25 -11.02 19.87
C ASN A 502 -20.55 -9.66 20.01
N ILE A 503 -21.10 -8.81 20.88
CA ILE A 503 -20.43 -7.65 21.47
C ILE A 503 -20.13 -7.98 22.94
N ILE A 504 -18.88 -7.84 23.34
CA ILE A 504 -18.42 -8.06 24.71
C ILE A 504 -17.88 -6.74 25.27
N VAL A 505 -18.54 -6.21 26.27
CA VAL A 505 -18.11 -5.01 27.00
C VAL A 505 -17.38 -5.45 28.26
N HIS A 506 -16.13 -5.04 28.39
CA HIS A 506 -15.29 -5.23 29.57
C HIS A 506 -15.28 -3.94 30.38
N PHE A 507 -16.07 -3.89 31.46
CA PHE A 507 -16.09 -2.77 32.41
C PHE A 507 -14.95 -2.94 33.41
N LYS A 508 -14.01 -2.01 33.39
CA LYS A 508 -12.80 -2.06 34.21
C LYS A 508 -12.95 -1.18 35.43
N ASP A 509 -12.68 -1.74 36.59
CA ASP A 509 -12.55 -0.99 37.83
C ASP A 509 -11.10 -0.48 37.98
N LYS A 510 -10.93 0.84 38.11
CA LYS A 510 -9.61 1.47 38.26
C LYS A 510 -8.87 1.03 39.52
N GLU A 511 -9.58 0.54 40.53
CA GLU A 511 -9.00 0.07 41.79
C GLU A 511 -8.47 -1.36 41.69
N LEU A 512 -9.02 -2.16 40.77
CA LEU A 512 -8.65 -3.55 40.54
C LEU A 512 -7.62 -3.71 39.41
N ILE A 513 -7.74 -2.89 38.35
CA ILE A 513 -6.92 -3.01 37.14
C ILE A 513 -6.44 -1.64 36.62
N ARG A 514 -5.24 -1.61 36.04
CA ARG A 514 -4.69 -0.41 35.39
C ARG A 514 -5.62 0.13 34.31
N HIS A 515 -5.92 1.41 34.42
CA HIS A 515 -6.64 2.19 33.41
C HIS A 515 -5.67 2.81 32.39
N LYS A 516 -6.22 3.37 31.29
CA LYS A 516 -5.57 3.95 30.09
C LYS A 516 -5.50 2.97 28.92
N LYS A 517 -5.62 3.55 27.72
CA LYS A 517 -5.64 2.88 26.41
C LYS A 517 -4.58 1.78 26.28
N ARG A 518 -3.29 2.05 26.53
CA ARG A 518 -2.21 1.04 26.45
C ARG A 518 -2.46 -0.20 27.31
N TRP A 519 -2.97 -0.06 28.53
CA TRP A 519 -3.21 -1.18 29.45
C TRP A 519 -4.45 -1.98 29.03
N SER A 520 -5.47 -1.30 28.50
CA SER A 520 -6.59 -1.94 27.80
C SER A 520 -6.14 -2.72 26.57
N GLN A 521 -5.17 -2.18 25.81
CA GLN A 521 -4.54 -2.89 24.70
C GLN A 521 -3.78 -4.14 25.14
N ILE A 522 -2.98 -4.05 26.21
CA ILE A 522 -2.28 -5.22 26.78
C ILE A 522 -3.29 -6.29 27.24
N MET A 523 -4.38 -5.88 27.91
CA MET A 523 -5.44 -6.78 28.36
C MET A 523 -6.01 -7.61 27.20
N TYR A 524 -6.42 -6.97 26.09
CA TYR A 524 -6.98 -7.69 24.96
C TYR A 524 -5.94 -8.50 24.19
N LEU A 525 -4.68 -8.04 24.12
CA LEU A 525 -3.62 -8.78 23.43
C LEU A 525 -3.38 -10.13 24.11
N TYR A 526 -3.25 -10.14 25.43
CA TYR A 526 -3.05 -11.38 26.18
C TYR A 526 -4.32 -12.22 26.24
N TYR A 527 -5.49 -11.63 26.43
CA TYR A 527 -6.75 -12.39 26.50
C TYR A 527 -7.13 -13.00 25.14
N LEU A 528 -7.13 -12.22 24.06
CA LEU A 528 -7.58 -12.70 22.75
C LEU A 528 -6.54 -13.59 22.06
N LEU A 529 -5.27 -13.18 22.10
CA LEU A 529 -4.19 -13.91 21.40
C LEU A 529 -3.49 -14.93 22.32
N GLY A 530 -3.29 -14.60 23.59
CA GLY A 530 -2.61 -15.48 24.54
C GLY A 530 -3.52 -16.57 25.10
N TRP A 531 -4.77 -16.25 25.41
CA TRP A 531 -5.73 -17.19 26.00
C TRP A 531 -6.68 -17.79 24.95
N LYS A 532 -7.59 -17.01 24.37
CA LYS A 532 -8.62 -17.51 23.43
C LYS A 532 -8.05 -18.25 22.22
N LEU A 533 -7.00 -17.70 21.60
CA LEU A 533 -6.38 -18.29 20.41
C LEU A 533 -5.55 -19.54 20.74
N MET A 534 -4.78 -19.55 21.84
CA MET A 534 -3.84 -20.63 22.14
C MET A 534 -4.43 -21.76 23.01
N LYS A 535 -5.41 -21.45 23.88
CA LYS A 535 -5.99 -22.44 24.79
C LYS A 535 -6.89 -23.45 24.08
N ASN A 536 -7.58 -23.02 23.02
CA ASN A 536 -8.66 -23.77 22.41
C ASN A 536 -8.28 -25.16 21.84
N LYS A 537 -7.00 -25.57 21.80
CA LYS A 537 -6.57 -26.78 21.06
C LYS A 537 -5.40 -27.58 21.65
N ARG A 538 -5.40 -27.88 22.97
CA ARG A 538 -4.36 -28.72 23.63
C ARG A 538 -4.20 -30.17 23.08
N ASN A 539 -5.12 -30.70 22.27
CA ASN A 539 -5.24 -32.14 21.99
C ASN A 539 -4.72 -32.69 20.62
N ARG A 540 -3.84 -32.00 19.88
CA ARG A 540 -3.39 -32.49 18.55
C ARG A 540 -1.87 -32.53 18.37
N ARG A 541 -1.34 -33.69 17.93
CA ARG A 541 0.10 -33.95 17.66
C ARG A 541 0.71 -33.08 16.53
N ASN A 542 -0.10 -32.42 15.69
CA ASN A 542 0.33 -31.43 14.67
C ASN A 542 0.15 -29.97 15.13
N LEU A 543 0.42 -29.70 16.42
CA LEU A 543 0.05 -28.47 17.11
C LEU A 543 0.73 -27.21 16.55
N PHE A 544 2.01 -27.30 16.22
CA PHE A 544 2.83 -26.13 15.90
C PHE A 544 2.44 -25.46 14.57
N LEU A 545 2.29 -26.25 13.49
CA LEU A 545 1.94 -25.75 12.16
C LEU A 545 0.52 -25.18 12.11
N LEU A 546 -0.43 -25.81 12.83
CA LEU A 546 -1.79 -25.31 12.96
C LEU A 546 -1.83 -23.98 13.73
N HIS A 547 -1.12 -23.87 14.84
CA HIS A 547 -1.02 -22.59 15.57
C HIS A 547 -0.37 -21.48 14.73
N GLN A 548 0.73 -21.78 14.02
CA GLN A 548 1.33 -20.76 13.14
C GLN A 548 0.34 -20.30 12.06
N LYS A 549 -0.43 -21.23 11.49
CA LYS A 549 -1.44 -20.92 10.49
C LYS A 549 -2.58 -20.08 11.06
N GLU A 550 -3.11 -20.45 12.21
CA GLU A 550 -4.18 -19.70 12.88
C GLU A 550 -3.70 -18.29 13.27
N LYS A 551 -2.51 -18.16 13.86
CA LYS A 551 -1.89 -16.85 14.12
C LYS A 551 -1.78 -15.99 12.86
N HIS A 552 -1.54 -16.58 11.69
CA HIS A 552 -1.47 -15.82 10.44
C HIS A 552 -2.84 -15.39 9.91
N ASN A 553 -3.91 -16.10 10.28
CA ASN A 553 -5.29 -15.87 9.84
C ASN A 553 -6.17 -15.19 10.91
N THR A 554 -5.60 -14.87 12.07
CA THR A 554 -6.26 -14.07 13.11
C THR A 554 -5.76 -12.63 13.07
N TYR A 555 -6.70 -11.68 13.17
CA TYR A 555 -6.44 -10.26 13.10
C TYR A 555 -7.13 -9.50 14.26
N LEU A 556 -6.52 -8.41 14.71
CA LEU A 556 -7.09 -7.46 15.67
C LEU A 556 -7.31 -6.12 14.98
N LEU A 557 -8.54 -5.62 14.98
CA LEU A 557 -8.88 -4.28 14.50
C LEU A 557 -8.90 -3.34 15.71
N ALA A 558 -7.90 -2.46 15.82
CA ALA A 558 -7.86 -1.42 16.84
C ALA A 558 -8.81 -0.27 16.45
N LEU A 559 -9.65 0.14 17.40
CA LEU A 559 -10.68 1.16 17.25
C LEU A 559 -10.65 2.15 18.42
N ASP A 560 -10.84 3.43 18.12
CA ASP A 560 -11.12 4.46 19.12
C ASP A 560 -12.65 4.63 19.27
N GLY A 561 -13.11 5.03 20.45
CA GLY A 561 -14.54 5.12 20.78
C GLY A 561 -15.34 6.14 19.97
N ASP A 562 -14.69 7.01 19.21
CA ASP A 562 -15.28 8.03 18.34
C ASP A 562 -15.19 7.68 16.83
N THR A 563 -14.79 6.44 16.50
CA THR A 563 -14.55 6.03 15.11
C THR A 563 -15.83 5.57 14.39
N ASP A 564 -16.06 6.09 13.19
CA ASP A 564 -17.06 5.60 12.24
C ASP A 564 -16.39 4.93 11.04
N PHE A 565 -16.77 3.69 10.74
CA PHE A 565 -16.23 2.94 9.60
C PHE A 565 -17.30 2.14 8.84
N GLN A 566 -16.99 1.84 7.58
CA GLN A 566 -17.82 0.98 6.73
C GLN A 566 -17.28 -0.45 6.67
N PRO A 567 -18.13 -1.48 6.53
CA PRO A 567 -17.70 -2.88 6.40
C PRO A 567 -16.72 -3.12 5.26
N THR A 568 -16.89 -2.39 4.15
CA THR A 568 -16.00 -2.44 2.98
C THR A 568 -14.58 -2.01 3.32
N SER A 569 -14.39 -1.02 4.19
CA SER A 569 -13.07 -0.57 4.65
C SER A 569 -12.36 -1.68 5.43
N VAL A 570 -13.08 -2.39 6.30
CA VAL A 570 -12.53 -3.54 7.03
C VAL A 570 -12.11 -4.65 6.05
N MET A 571 -12.96 -4.96 5.05
CA MET A 571 -12.67 -5.94 4.00
C MET A 571 -11.34 -5.63 3.28
N LEU A 572 -11.15 -4.38 2.90
CA LEU A 572 -9.95 -3.92 2.20
C LEU A 572 -8.68 -4.07 3.05
N LEU A 573 -8.76 -3.92 4.38
CA LEU A 573 -7.63 -4.20 5.27
C LEU A 573 -7.35 -5.70 5.38
N ILE A 574 -8.40 -6.53 5.52
CA ILE A 574 -8.28 -8.00 5.58
C ILE A 574 -7.61 -8.52 4.30
N ASP A 575 -8.12 -8.11 3.14
CA ASP A 575 -7.60 -8.54 1.84
C ASP A 575 -6.13 -8.15 1.70
N ARG A 576 -5.76 -6.96 2.19
CA ARG A 576 -4.38 -6.50 2.18
C ARG A 576 -3.47 -7.41 3.02
N LEU A 577 -3.87 -7.73 4.24
CA LEU A 577 -3.08 -8.63 5.09
C LEU A 577 -3.08 -10.07 4.55
N LYS A 578 -4.19 -10.58 4.01
CA LYS A 578 -4.23 -11.92 3.39
C LYS A 578 -3.30 -12.01 2.17
N MET A 579 -3.24 -10.96 1.35
CA MET A 579 -2.42 -10.91 0.15
C MET A 579 -0.90 -10.89 0.47
N TYR A 580 -0.50 -10.23 1.56
CA TYR A 580 0.90 -10.03 1.91
C TYR A 580 1.27 -10.62 3.29
N PRO A 581 1.80 -11.85 3.36
CA PRO A 581 2.08 -12.54 4.64
C PRO A 581 3.10 -11.86 5.55
N ARG A 582 3.98 -11.00 5.01
CA ARG A 582 4.99 -10.25 5.80
C ARG A 582 4.47 -8.92 6.35
N VAL A 583 3.24 -8.58 6.04
CA VAL A 583 2.58 -7.38 6.57
C VAL A 583 2.01 -7.74 7.93
N GLY A 584 2.52 -7.07 8.95
CA GLY A 584 2.12 -7.22 10.34
C GLY A 584 0.95 -6.33 10.72
N ALA A 585 0.79 -5.18 10.05
CA ALA A 585 -0.32 -4.27 10.24
C ALA A 585 -0.66 -3.50 8.96
N ALA A 586 -1.93 -3.12 8.80
CA ALA A 586 -2.35 -2.15 7.79
C ALA A 586 -3.32 -1.14 8.39
N CYS A 587 -3.12 0.14 8.05
CA CYS A 587 -4.03 1.22 8.44
C CYS A 587 -4.85 1.73 7.26
N GLY A 588 -6.06 2.18 7.57
CA GLY A 588 -6.92 2.89 6.63
C GLY A 588 -6.55 4.37 6.48
N ARG A 589 -7.26 5.05 5.58
CA ARG A 589 -7.30 6.50 5.48
C ARG A 589 -8.28 7.05 6.52
N ILE A 590 -7.82 8.07 7.25
CA ILE A 590 -8.58 8.68 8.34
C ILE A 590 -9.07 10.06 7.92
N HIS A 591 -10.36 10.30 8.08
CA HIS A 591 -11.05 11.54 7.73
C HIS A 591 -11.51 12.28 9.00
N PRO A 592 -10.97 13.47 9.28
CA PRO A 592 -11.43 14.30 10.40
C PRO A 592 -12.88 14.78 10.22
N THR A 593 -13.72 14.57 11.21
CA THR A 593 -15.08 15.11 11.31
C THR A 593 -15.20 16.17 12.41
N GLY A 594 -16.19 17.05 12.28
CA GLY A 594 -16.39 18.20 13.17
C GLY A 594 -16.51 19.51 12.39
N SER A 595 -16.60 20.61 13.14
CA SER A 595 -16.84 21.96 12.64
C SER A 595 -15.82 22.98 13.15
N GLY A 596 -15.70 24.11 12.45
CA GLY A 596 -14.85 25.23 12.85
C GLY A 596 -13.41 25.25 12.28
N PRO A 597 -12.67 26.34 12.50
CA PRO A 597 -11.36 26.56 11.89
C PRO A 597 -10.29 25.55 12.29
N THR A 598 -10.32 25.08 13.55
CA THR A 598 -9.41 24.04 14.05
C THR A 598 -9.57 22.74 13.25
N VAL A 599 -10.81 22.33 13.01
CA VAL A 599 -11.12 21.13 12.20
C VAL A 599 -10.76 21.35 10.74
N TRP A 600 -10.99 22.54 10.16
CA TRP A 600 -10.57 22.85 8.78
C TRP A 600 -9.06 22.72 8.60
N PHE A 601 -8.28 23.25 9.55
CA PHE A 601 -6.83 23.08 9.57
C PHE A 601 -6.45 21.60 9.57
N GLN A 602 -7.07 20.80 10.45
CA GLN A 602 -6.79 19.36 10.54
C GLN A 602 -7.24 18.57 9.31
N LYS A 603 -8.36 18.93 8.69
CA LYS A 603 -8.84 18.30 7.44
C LYS A 603 -7.79 18.41 6.34
N PHE A 604 -7.24 19.61 6.13
CA PHE A 604 -6.19 19.79 5.12
C PHE A 604 -4.86 19.15 5.53
N GLU A 605 -4.47 19.25 6.80
CA GLU A 605 -3.26 18.60 7.32
C GLU A 605 -3.30 17.08 7.10
N TYR A 606 -4.42 16.44 7.46
CA TYR A 606 -4.62 15.01 7.27
C TYR A 606 -4.64 14.65 5.79
N ALA A 607 -5.28 15.47 4.94
CA ALA A 607 -5.30 15.24 3.51
C ALA A 607 -3.88 15.23 2.91
N VAL A 608 -3.08 16.27 3.15
CA VAL A 608 -1.69 16.35 2.66
C VAL A 608 -0.85 15.20 3.21
N SER A 609 -0.99 14.87 4.50
CA SER A 609 -0.27 13.75 5.11
C SER A 609 -0.64 12.41 4.49
N HIS A 610 -1.94 12.15 4.23
CA HIS A 610 -2.40 10.89 3.64
C HIS A 610 -2.15 10.80 2.13
N TRP A 611 -2.21 11.91 1.39
CA TRP A 611 -1.95 11.94 -0.05
C TRP A 611 -0.46 11.78 -0.33
N LEU A 612 0.39 12.54 0.37
CA LEU A 612 1.81 12.65 0.07
C LEU A 612 2.66 11.83 1.04
N GLN A 613 2.69 12.20 2.32
CA GLN A 613 3.65 11.64 3.28
C GLN A 613 3.45 10.14 3.52
N LYS A 614 2.26 9.68 3.96
CA LYS A 614 1.98 8.25 4.21
C LYS A 614 2.12 7.41 2.96
N THR A 615 1.76 7.96 1.81
CA THR A 615 1.93 7.28 0.52
C THR A 615 3.41 7.11 0.16
N ALA A 616 4.22 8.13 0.40
CA ALA A 616 5.67 8.06 0.22
C ALA A 616 6.31 7.05 1.17
N GLU A 617 5.94 7.09 2.45
CA GLU A 617 6.35 6.10 3.44
C GLU A 617 6.00 4.68 2.98
N HIS A 618 4.77 4.47 2.51
CA HIS A 618 4.33 3.18 1.99
C HIS A 618 5.18 2.69 0.81
N VAL A 619 5.44 3.56 -0.18
CA VAL A 619 6.12 3.18 -1.43
C VAL A 619 7.62 3.01 -1.26
N ILE A 620 8.27 3.94 -0.57
CA ILE A 620 9.73 4.00 -0.43
C ILE A 620 10.22 3.00 0.63
N GLY A 621 9.40 2.76 1.66
CA GLY A 621 9.70 1.79 2.69
C GLY A 621 8.45 1.18 3.29
N CYS A 622 8.07 1.66 4.47
CA CYS A 622 6.79 1.37 5.07
C CYS A 622 6.34 2.49 6.01
N VAL A 623 5.09 2.42 6.43
CA VAL A 623 4.48 3.41 7.32
C VAL A 623 5.07 3.26 8.73
N LEU A 624 5.35 4.38 9.39
CA LEU A 624 5.96 4.36 10.74
C LEU A 624 4.95 4.24 11.88
N CYS A 625 3.67 4.52 11.63
CA CYS A 625 2.62 4.45 12.63
C CYS A 625 1.27 4.11 11.99
N SER A 626 0.63 3.07 12.51
CA SER A 626 -0.78 2.76 12.30
C SER A 626 -1.60 3.46 13.39
N PRO A 627 -2.49 4.42 13.05
CA PRO A 627 -3.29 5.12 14.06
C PRO A 627 -4.23 4.15 14.78
N GLY A 628 -4.41 4.33 16.09
CA GLY A 628 -5.23 3.45 16.92
C GLY A 628 -6.73 3.50 16.62
N CYS A 629 -7.21 4.51 15.90
CA CYS A 629 -8.63 4.66 15.55
C CYS A 629 -9.12 3.65 14.51
N PHE A 630 -8.30 3.25 13.53
CA PHE A 630 -8.71 2.29 12.50
C PHE A 630 -7.53 1.57 11.83
N SER A 631 -7.02 0.54 12.51
CA SER A 631 -5.87 -0.24 12.03
C SER A 631 -6.00 -1.73 12.34
N LEU A 632 -5.71 -2.56 11.33
CA LEU A 632 -5.79 -4.02 11.43
C LEU A 632 -4.38 -4.62 11.63
N PHE A 633 -4.20 -5.39 12.70
CA PHE A 633 -2.96 -6.04 13.09
C PHE A 633 -3.06 -7.56 12.97
N ARG A 634 -2.00 -8.22 12.50
CA ARG A 634 -1.92 -9.68 12.43
C ARG A 634 -1.49 -10.26 13.78
N ALA A 635 -2.20 -11.28 14.25
CA ALA A 635 -1.83 -11.98 15.49
C ALA A 635 -0.40 -12.54 15.44
N ALA A 636 0.02 -13.15 14.33
CA ALA A 636 1.40 -13.64 14.18
C ALA A 636 2.48 -12.56 14.37
N ALA A 637 2.18 -11.31 13.99
CA ALA A 637 3.12 -10.19 14.16
C ALA A 637 3.12 -9.66 15.59
N LEU A 638 1.94 -9.57 16.22
CA LEU A 638 1.81 -9.15 17.61
C LEU A 638 2.41 -10.17 18.60
N MET A 639 2.25 -11.46 18.30
CA MET A 639 2.78 -12.56 19.09
C MET A 639 4.23 -12.91 18.75
N ASP A 640 4.89 -12.14 17.89
CA ASP A 640 6.30 -12.33 17.60
C ASP A 640 7.15 -11.97 18.83
N ASP A 641 8.36 -12.54 18.88
CA ASP A 641 9.26 -12.38 20.00
C ASP A 641 9.53 -10.89 20.24
N ASN A 642 9.43 -10.49 21.51
CA ASN A 642 9.69 -9.13 21.97
C ASN A 642 8.72 -8.05 21.43
N VAL A 643 7.57 -8.39 20.84
CA VAL A 643 6.50 -7.42 20.55
C VAL A 643 5.61 -7.25 21.78
N MET A 644 4.66 -8.16 22.01
CA MET A 644 3.76 -8.12 23.18
C MET A 644 4.50 -8.00 24.52
N LYS A 645 5.63 -8.71 24.68
CA LYS A 645 6.42 -8.67 25.92
C LYS A 645 7.01 -7.28 26.20
N ARG A 646 7.58 -6.60 25.19
CA ARG A 646 8.13 -5.24 25.36
C ARG A 646 7.01 -4.20 25.42
N TYR A 647 5.92 -4.43 24.69
CA TYR A 647 4.75 -3.57 24.74
C TYR A 647 4.11 -3.57 26.14
N ALA A 648 4.20 -4.67 26.89
CA ALA A 648 3.73 -4.77 28.28
C ALA A 648 4.72 -4.24 29.35
N THR A 649 5.90 -3.75 28.96
CA THR A 649 6.91 -3.23 29.91
C THR A 649 6.39 -2.00 30.64
N LYS A 650 6.49 -2.01 31.97
CA LYS A 650 6.06 -0.89 32.82
C LYS A 650 6.93 0.34 32.57
N SER A 651 6.32 1.52 32.48
CA SER A 651 7.04 2.79 32.43
C SER A 651 7.72 3.05 33.78
N THR A 652 9.05 3.03 33.77
CA THR A 652 9.90 3.22 34.95
C THR A 652 10.71 4.51 34.87
N GLU A 653 11.15 4.88 33.68
CA GLU A 653 11.95 6.06 33.39
C GLU A 653 11.11 7.14 32.72
N ALA A 654 11.53 8.40 32.85
CA ALA A 654 10.85 9.55 32.24
C ALA A 654 10.66 9.41 30.71
N SER A 655 11.66 8.86 30.01
CA SER A 655 11.61 8.58 28.57
C SER A 655 10.51 7.57 28.21
N HIS A 656 10.28 6.56 29.04
CA HIS A 656 9.26 5.52 28.83
C HIS A 656 7.85 6.12 28.82
N TYR A 657 7.56 7.10 29.69
CA TYR A 657 6.24 7.76 29.69
C TYR A 657 5.96 8.52 28.39
N ILE A 658 6.98 9.15 27.80
CA ILE A 658 6.85 9.90 26.54
C ILE A 658 6.77 8.96 25.34
N GLN A 659 7.63 7.93 25.31
CA GLN A 659 7.70 7.02 24.18
C GLN A 659 6.55 6.01 24.18
N TYR A 660 6.24 5.39 25.33
CA TYR A 660 5.33 4.25 25.42
C TYR A 660 3.90 4.65 25.73
N ASP A 661 3.68 5.63 26.63
CA ASP A 661 2.34 5.94 27.13
C ASP A 661 1.66 7.10 26.40
N GLN A 662 2.41 8.06 25.84
CA GLN A 662 1.84 9.18 25.07
C GLN A 662 1.62 8.87 23.57
N GLY A 663 2.25 7.82 23.05
CA GLY A 663 2.10 7.39 21.65
C GLY A 663 2.21 5.88 21.53
N GLU A 664 1.36 5.19 22.27
CA GLU A 664 1.27 3.74 22.38
C GLU A 664 1.10 3.05 21.03
N ASP A 665 0.31 3.64 20.11
CA ASP A 665 0.12 3.14 18.76
C ASP A 665 1.43 3.17 17.95
N ARG A 666 2.19 4.26 18.10
CA ARG A 666 3.51 4.43 17.46
C ARG A 666 4.53 3.50 18.07
N TRP A 667 4.52 3.31 19.39
CA TRP A 667 5.39 2.37 20.08
C TRP A 667 5.15 0.93 19.62
N LEU A 668 3.88 0.50 19.51
CA LEU A 668 3.55 -0.81 18.98
C LEU A 668 4.07 -1.01 17.56
N CYS A 669 3.91 0.00 16.70
CA CYS A 669 4.47 -0.03 15.34
C CYS A 669 5.99 -0.09 15.34
N THR A 670 6.68 0.73 16.16
CA THR A 670 8.14 0.69 16.33
C THR A 670 8.62 -0.72 16.67
N LEU A 671 7.93 -1.43 17.56
CA LEU A 671 8.25 -2.82 17.91
C LEU A 671 8.08 -3.78 16.73
N LEU A 672 6.99 -3.68 15.98
CA LEU A 672 6.76 -4.48 14.76
C LEU A 672 7.84 -4.24 13.71
N LEU A 673 8.21 -2.98 13.48
CA LEU A 673 9.25 -2.58 12.53
C LEU A 673 10.62 -3.14 12.93
N LYS A 674 10.96 -3.09 14.22
CA LYS A 674 12.20 -3.66 14.78
C LYS A 674 12.26 -5.19 14.65
N GLN A 675 11.11 -5.88 14.68
CA GLN A 675 11.04 -7.33 14.42
C GLN A 675 11.01 -7.72 12.94
N GLY A 676 11.00 -6.75 12.02
CA GLY A 676 11.05 -7.03 10.58
C GLY A 676 9.69 -7.14 9.90
N TRP A 677 8.60 -6.82 10.59
CA TRP A 677 7.27 -6.73 10.00
C TRP A 677 7.13 -5.43 9.21
N ARG A 678 6.35 -5.49 8.13
CA ARG A 678 5.96 -4.30 7.36
C ARG A 678 4.63 -3.77 7.87
N VAL A 679 4.53 -2.45 8.01
CA VAL A 679 3.27 -1.74 8.27
C VAL A 679 2.83 -1.05 6.98
N GLU A 680 1.60 -1.29 6.55
CA GLU A 680 1.08 -0.77 5.29
C GLU A 680 -0.06 0.22 5.47
N TYR A 681 -0.35 0.97 4.40
CA TYR A 681 -1.40 1.96 4.32
C TYR A 681 -2.28 1.62 3.13
N ASN A 682 -3.58 1.57 3.35
CA ASN A 682 -4.57 1.31 2.32
C ASN A 682 -5.47 2.55 2.11
N ALA A 683 -5.19 3.32 1.07
CA ALA A 683 -5.88 4.57 0.79
C ALA A 683 -7.36 4.40 0.42
N ALA A 684 -7.80 3.21 0.01
CA ALA A 684 -9.20 2.93 -0.32
C ALA A 684 -10.04 2.50 0.90
N SER A 685 -9.40 2.33 2.05
CA SER A 685 -10.03 1.88 3.29
C SER A 685 -10.30 3.08 4.18
N ASP A 686 -11.46 3.71 4.04
CA ASP A 686 -11.80 4.95 4.74
C ASP A 686 -12.44 4.72 6.12
N ALA A 687 -12.07 5.55 7.09
CA ALA A 687 -12.72 5.69 8.39
C ALA A 687 -12.73 7.16 8.83
N TYR A 688 -13.68 7.52 9.70
CA TYR A 688 -13.93 8.88 10.17
C TYR A 688 -13.75 8.96 11.69
N THR A 689 -13.20 10.06 12.19
CA THR A 689 -12.92 10.29 13.63
C THR A 689 -13.14 11.76 13.96
N ASN A 690 -13.58 12.06 15.18
CA ASN A 690 -13.81 13.41 15.63
C ASN A 690 -12.47 14.14 15.82
N ALA A 691 -12.35 15.31 15.21
CA ALA A 691 -11.21 16.19 15.45
C ALA A 691 -11.51 17.21 16.56
N PRO A 692 -10.48 17.63 17.31
CA PRO A 692 -10.57 18.77 18.22
C PRO A 692 -11.21 20.00 17.57
N GLU A 693 -12.35 20.45 18.10
CA GLU A 693 -12.99 21.69 17.65
C GLU A 693 -12.35 22.91 18.34
N ASP A 694 -11.97 22.75 19.61
CA ASP A 694 -11.35 23.79 20.40
C ASP A 694 -9.84 23.87 20.20
N PHE A 695 -9.33 25.10 20.10
CA PHE A 695 -7.89 25.38 20.00
C PHE A 695 -7.09 24.78 21.16
N LYS A 696 -7.67 24.78 22.38
CA LYS A 696 -7.07 24.18 23.58
C LYS A 696 -6.93 22.67 23.45
N GLU A 697 -7.95 22.00 22.92
CA GLU A 697 -7.92 20.55 22.75
C GLU A 697 -6.89 20.14 21.68
N LEU A 698 -6.79 20.89 20.57
CA LEU A 698 -5.76 20.69 19.56
C LEU A 698 -4.34 20.79 20.16
N TYR A 699 -4.05 21.84 20.93
CA TYR A 699 -2.74 22.01 21.57
C TYR A 699 -2.42 20.87 22.56
N ASN A 700 -3.42 20.44 23.35
CA ASN A 700 -3.26 19.32 24.28
C ASN A 700 -3.02 17.97 23.59
N GLN A 701 -3.66 17.73 22.43
CA GLN A 701 -3.40 16.56 21.60
C GLN A 701 -1.94 16.56 21.11
N ARG A 702 -1.47 17.70 20.60
CA ARG A 702 -0.15 17.85 19.97
C ARG A 702 1.01 17.89 20.95
N ARG A 703 0.74 18.29 22.19
CA ARG A 703 1.67 18.11 23.34
C ARG A 703 2.05 16.64 23.54
N ARG A 704 1.17 15.69 23.25
CA ARG A 704 1.45 14.25 23.37
C ARG A 704 2.10 13.69 22.10
N TRP A 705 1.52 14.02 20.95
CA TRP A 705 1.94 13.44 19.67
C TRP A 705 3.33 13.90 19.23
N GLY A 706 3.70 15.16 19.45
CA GLY A 706 4.99 15.72 19.03
C GLY A 706 6.18 15.01 19.69
N PRO A 707 6.29 15.04 21.04
CA PRO A 707 7.40 14.43 21.76
C PRO A 707 7.47 12.91 21.56
N SER A 708 6.32 12.23 21.52
CA SER A 708 6.30 10.79 21.27
C SER A 708 6.75 10.42 19.86
N THR A 709 6.40 11.24 18.85
CA THR A 709 6.90 11.05 17.47
C THR A 709 8.40 11.23 17.42
N LEU A 710 8.94 12.28 18.05
CA LEU A 710 10.39 12.50 18.14
C LEU A 710 11.09 11.31 18.81
N ALA A 711 10.61 10.86 19.97
CA ALA A 711 11.21 9.76 20.72
C ALA A 711 11.25 8.45 19.93
N ASN A 712 10.14 8.07 19.28
CA ASN A 712 10.06 6.82 18.52
C ASN A 712 10.89 6.86 17.22
N VAL A 713 10.94 7.98 16.51
CA VAL A 713 11.75 8.09 15.29
C VAL A 713 13.24 8.11 15.63
N VAL A 714 13.66 8.79 16.71
CA VAL A 714 15.04 8.73 17.20
C VAL A 714 15.44 7.30 17.59
N ASP A 715 14.55 6.57 18.27
CA ASP A 715 14.78 5.16 18.63
C ASP A 715 14.93 4.25 17.38
N LEU A 716 14.14 4.48 16.34
CA LEU A 716 14.28 3.78 15.05
C LEU A 716 15.61 4.14 14.36
N LEU A 717 15.98 5.42 14.34
CA LEU A 717 17.21 5.91 13.72
C LEU A 717 18.46 5.39 14.44
N GLY A 718 18.42 5.27 15.77
CA GLY A 718 19.50 4.68 16.56
C GLY A 718 19.79 3.22 16.19
N ASP A 719 18.75 2.46 15.84
CA ASP A 719 18.83 1.04 15.47
C ASP A 719 18.93 0.80 13.93
N THR A 720 19.27 1.83 13.15
CA THR A 720 19.25 1.80 11.66
C THR A 720 19.92 0.55 11.06
N ASN A 721 21.11 0.17 11.53
CA ASN A 721 21.85 -0.97 10.97
C ASN A 721 21.14 -2.30 11.25
N VAL A 722 20.64 -2.49 12.47
CA VAL A 722 19.94 -3.73 12.87
C VAL A 722 18.61 -3.84 12.12
N ILE A 723 17.84 -2.75 12.09
CA ILE A 723 16.54 -2.71 11.42
C ILE A 723 16.69 -2.90 9.92
N SER A 724 17.65 -2.24 9.26
CA SER A 724 17.84 -2.38 7.80
C SER A 724 18.24 -3.80 7.38
N ASN A 725 18.90 -4.54 8.26
CA ASN A 725 19.29 -5.93 8.01
C ASN A 725 18.12 -6.90 8.23
N ARG A 726 17.28 -6.65 9.23
CA ARG A 726 16.12 -7.50 9.56
C ARG A 726 14.89 -7.19 8.68
N ASN A 727 14.57 -5.91 8.53
CA ASN A 727 13.40 -5.41 7.83
C ASN A 727 13.75 -4.92 6.43
N LYS A 728 13.38 -5.71 5.41
CA LYS A 728 13.66 -5.37 4.00
C LYS A 728 12.96 -4.09 3.52
N SER A 729 11.88 -3.68 4.19
CA SER A 729 11.17 -2.44 3.86
C SER A 729 11.84 -1.20 4.46
N MET A 730 12.67 -1.35 5.49
CA MET A 730 13.39 -0.24 6.13
C MET A 730 14.81 -0.14 5.59
N SER A 731 14.96 0.21 4.31
CA SER A 731 16.29 0.36 3.70
C SER A 731 17.09 1.53 4.33
N LYS A 732 18.42 1.49 4.27
CA LYS A 732 19.27 2.61 4.75
C LYS A 732 18.92 3.95 4.10
N LEU A 733 18.50 3.94 2.82
CA LEU A 733 18.05 5.15 2.11
C LEU A 733 16.75 5.68 2.69
N PHE A 734 15.81 4.78 3.04
CA PHE A 734 14.58 5.17 3.72
C PHE A 734 14.87 5.71 5.14
N MET A 735 15.80 5.10 5.87
CA MET A 735 16.22 5.62 7.18
C MET A 735 16.86 7.01 7.06
N PHE A 736 17.64 7.26 6.00
CA PHE A 736 18.15 8.61 5.69
C PHE A 736 17.04 9.61 5.37
N TYR A 737 16.01 9.20 4.63
CA TYR A 737 14.82 10.04 4.41
C TYR A 737 14.14 10.43 5.73
N GLN A 738 14.01 9.49 6.67
CA GLN A 738 13.46 9.77 8.00
C GLN A 738 14.37 10.65 8.85
N LEU A 739 15.70 10.48 8.73
CA LEU A 739 16.68 11.36 9.37
C LEU A 739 16.57 12.80 8.86
N PHE A 740 16.42 12.98 7.54
CA PHE A 740 16.20 14.30 6.97
C PHE A 740 14.90 14.91 7.48
N GLY A 741 13.80 14.14 7.51
CA GLY A 741 12.51 14.60 8.03
C GLY A 741 12.57 15.09 9.48
N ILE A 742 13.27 14.37 10.37
CA ILE A 742 13.39 14.77 11.77
C ILE A 742 14.29 16.00 11.95
N ILE A 743 15.37 16.12 11.17
CA ILE A 743 16.22 17.32 11.16
C ILE A 743 15.41 18.53 10.70
N SER A 744 14.64 18.40 9.60
CA SER A 744 13.76 19.47 9.12
C SER A 744 12.72 19.88 10.15
N ALA A 745 12.11 18.93 10.86
CA ALA A 745 11.14 19.23 11.91
C ALA A 745 11.78 19.96 13.11
N ILE A 746 13.01 19.60 13.50
CA ILE A 746 13.76 20.28 14.56
C ILE A 746 14.11 21.72 14.15
N LEU A 747 14.53 21.95 12.90
CA LEU A 747 14.98 23.26 12.41
C LEU A 747 13.85 24.17 11.90
N ALA A 748 12.61 23.69 11.87
CA ALA A 748 11.46 24.45 11.39
C ALA A 748 11.22 25.78 12.14
N PRO A 749 11.30 25.86 13.48
CA PRO A 749 11.14 27.12 14.22
C PRO A 749 12.10 28.22 13.76
N ALA A 750 13.40 27.91 13.66
CA ALA A 750 14.41 28.85 13.19
C ALA A 750 14.18 29.27 11.73
N THR A 751 13.78 28.33 10.87
CA THR A 751 13.48 28.60 9.45
C THR A 751 12.32 29.60 9.31
N ILE A 752 11.31 29.52 10.18
CA ILE A 752 10.18 30.45 10.19
C ILE A 752 10.61 31.85 10.63
N CYS A 753 11.50 31.97 11.63
CA CYS A 753 12.06 33.27 12.02
C CYS A 753 12.84 33.92 10.86
N LEU A 754 13.67 33.15 10.15
CA LEU A 754 14.40 33.64 8.97
C LEU A 754 13.46 34.07 7.84
N LEU A 755 12.38 33.33 7.61
CA LEU A 755 11.35 33.69 6.62
C LEU A 755 10.70 35.04 6.96
N VAL A 756 10.32 35.23 8.23
CA VAL A 756 9.76 36.49 8.72
C VAL A 756 10.77 37.63 8.59
N ALA A 757 12.02 37.41 9.02
CA ALA A 757 13.09 38.40 8.94
C ALA A 757 13.30 38.88 7.49
N GLY A 758 13.36 37.94 6.53
CA GLY A 758 13.50 38.28 5.11
C GLY A 758 12.36 39.15 4.59
N SER A 759 11.12 38.88 5.01
CA SER A 759 9.96 39.73 4.67
C SER A 759 10.01 41.12 5.30
N LEU A 760 10.47 41.22 6.55
CA LEU A 760 10.63 42.51 7.23
C LEU A 760 11.70 43.38 6.54
N THR A 761 12.84 42.80 6.16
CA THR A 761 13.87 43.48 5.37
C THR A 761 13.32 43.97 4.04
N PHE A 762 12.53 43.15 3.34
CA PHE A 762 11.96 43.52 2.04
C PHE A 762 10.96 44.68 2.13
N ILE A 763 10.05 44.65 3.11
CA ILE A 763 8.97 45.65 3.24
C ILE A 763 9.47 46.96 3.85
N PHE A 764 10.19 46.88 4.97
CA PHE A 764 10.56 48.06 5.75
C PHE A 764 11.93 48.62 5.38
N ASN A 765 12.65 47.95 4.47
CA ASN A 765 14.01 48.32 4.05
C ASN A 765 14.99 48.51 5.23
N ILE A 766 14.79 47.73 6.29
CA ILE A 766 15.64 47.68 7.47
C ILE A 766 16.79 46.69 7.26
N GLY A 767 17.92 46.91 7.94
CA GLY A 767 19.06 45.99 7.94
C GLY A 767 18.64 44.57 8.31
N SER A 768 19.25 43.56 7.68
CA SER A 768 18.94 42.14 7.89
C SER A 768 19.22 41.68 9.33
N ASP A 769 20.19 42.31 9.99
CA ASP A 769 20.51 42.14 11.40
C ASP A 769 19.35 42.58 12.30
N VAL A 770 18.85 43.80 12.10
CA VAL A 770 17.74 44.34 12.88
C VAL A 770 16.45 43.55 12.63
N ALA A 771 16.18 43.19 11.37
CA ALA A 771 15.02 42.38 11.00
C ALA A 771 15.03 40.99 11.67
N LEU A 772 16.20 40.34 11.71
CA LEU A 772 16.34 39.04 12.36
C LEU A 772 16.09 39.14 13.86
N VAL A 773 16.67 40.14 14.53
CA VAL A 773 16.44 40.37 15.96
C VAL A 773 14.95 40.57 16.24
N ILE A 774 14.26 41.41 15.46
CA ILE A 774 12.82 41.64 15.59
C ILE A 774 12.02 40.34 15.41
N SER A 775 12.39 39.49 14.45
CA SER A 775 11.69 38.23 14.18
C SER A 775 11.82 37.18 15.30
N VAL A 776 12.94 37.19 16.03
CA VAL A 776 13.28 36.20 17.06
C VAL A 776 12.78 36.60 18.45
N ILE A 777 12.56 37.89 18.71
CA ILE A 777 12.07 38.38 20.01
C ILE A 777 10.74 37.73 20.42
N PRO A 778 9.66 37.74 19.60
CA PRO A 778 8.37 37.18 20.03
C PRO A 778 8.44 35.68 20.36
N PRO A 779 9.11 34.82 19.58
CA PRO A 779 9.29 33.42 19.94
C PRO A 779 10.11 33.19 21.21
N ILE A 780 11.17 33.98 21.45
CA ILE A 780 11.94 33.91 22.69
C ILE A 780 11.07 34.30 23.89
N VAL A 781 10.31 35.40 23.77
CA VAL A 781 9.37 35.82 24.82
C VAL A 781 8.36 34.72 25.09
N PHE A 782 7.74 34.15 24.05
CA PHE A 782 6.80 33.05 24.20
C PHE A 782 7.43 31.81 24.84
N LEU A 783 8.67 31.45 24.47
CA LEU A 783 9.44 30.37 25.07
C LEU A 783 9.66 30.60 26.57
N ILE A 784 10.09 31.80 26.97
CA ILE A 784 10.28 32.18 28.38
C ILE A 784 8.96 32.09 29.15
N LEU A 785 7.87 32.62 28.56
CA LEU A 785 6.53 32.55 29.14
C LEU A 785 6.05 31.10 29.31
N CYS A 786 6.35 30.21 28.37
CA CYS A 786 6.03 28.78 28.48
C CYS A 786 6.74 28.09 29.66
N PHE A 787 7.94 28.54 30.04
CA PHE A 787 8.62 28.00 31.23
C PHE A 787 8.09 28.55 32.56
N LYS A 788 7.41 29.71 32.53
CA LYS A 788 6.99 30.45 33.74
C LYS A 788 5.49 30.30 34.04
N LEU A 789 4.64 30.23 33.03
CA LEU A 789 3.19 30.28 33.17
C LEU A 789 2.55 28.88 33.22
N LYS A 790 1.27 28.82 33.60
CA LYS A 790 0.46 27.59 33.54
C LYS A 790 0.05 27.28 32.10
N SER A 791 -0.10 25.99 31.78
CA SER A 791 -0.45 25.50 30.43
C SER A 791 -1.63 26.22 29.80
N ASP A 792 -2.71 26.47 30.55
CA ASP A 792 -3.90 27.14 30.02
C ASP A 792 -3.62 28.58 29.57
N THR A 793 -2.85 29.34 30.36
CA THR A 793 -2.43 30.70 29.99
C THR A 793 -1.47 30.68 28.80
N GLN A 794 -0.58 29.69 28.71
CA GLN A 794 0.31 29.52 27.57
C GLN A 794 -0.48 29.31 26.27
N ILE A 795 -1.51 28.47 26.29
CA ILE A 795 -2.38 28.21 25.13
C ILE A 795 -3.13 29.48 24.73
N THR A 796 -3.66 30.26 25.69
CA THR A 796 -4.32 31.54 25.40
C THR A 796 -3.37 32.52 24.71
N ILE A 797 -2.14 32.65 25.22
CA ILE A 797 -1.11 33.49 24.60
C ILE A 797 -0.75 32.97 23.21
N ALA A 798 -0.62 31.64 23.04
CA ALA A 798 -0.38 31.02 21.75
C ALA A 798 -1.51 31.31 20.75
N GLY A 799 -2.77 31.34 21.21
CA GLY A 799 -3.93 31.70 20.38
C GLY A 799 -3.85 33.15 19.89
N ILE A 800 -3.55 34.10 20.78
CA ILE A 800 -3.37 35.52 20.41
C ILE A 800 -2.20 35.68 19.44
N LEU A 801 -1.05 35.07 19.74
CA LEU A 801 0.11 35.09 18.86
C LEU A 801 -0.19 34.42 17.52
N SER A 802 -0.97 33.35 17.48
CA SER A 802 -1.35 32.66 16.23
C SER A 802 -2.12 33.58 15.29
N ILE A 803 -2.99 34.45 15.81
CA ILE A 803 -3.69 35.47 15.01
C ILE A 803 -2.70 36.49 14.45
N ILE A 804 -1.77 36.98 15.29
CA ILE A 804 -0.73 37.94 14.85
C ILE A 804 0.15 37.31 13.76
N TYR A 805 0.61 36.08 13.97
CA TYR A 805 1.44 35.34 13.01
C TYR A 805 0.67 34.99 11.73
N ALA A 806 -0.64 34.79 11.79
CA ALA A 806 -1.47 34.61 10.60
C ALA A 806 -1.43 35.87 9.70
N PHE A 807 -1.60 37.07 10.28
CA PHE A 807 -1.44 38.32 9.53
C PHE A 807 -0.01 38.49 9.00
N LEU A 808 0.99 38.16 9.82
CA LEU A 808 2.39 38.20 9.41
C LEU A 808 2.66 37.25 8.21
N MET A 809 2.05 36.08 8.16
CA MET A 809 2.18 35.16 7.02
C MET A 809 1.54 35.67 5.74
N LEU A 810 0.42 36.39 5.84
CA LEU A 810 -0.15 37.07 4.68
C LEU A 810 0.83 38.12 4.13
N VAL A 811 1.45 38.89 5.03
CA VAL A 811 2.48 39.87 4.68
C VAL A 811 3.72 39.20 4.07
N VAL A 812 4.19 38.07 4.62
CA VAL A 812 5.29 37.26 4.05
C VAL A 812 4.95 36.80 2.63
N THR A 813 3.73 36.31 2.42
CA THR A 813 3.27 35.85 1.10
C THR A 813 3.27 37.00 0.09
N LEU A 814 2.75 38.17 0.48
CA LEU A 814 2.79 39.38 -0.35
C LEU A 814 4.22 39.87 -0.60
N SER A 815 5.13 39.72 0.36
CA SER A 815 6.55 40.06 0.20
C SER A 815 7.23 39.19 -0.85
N ILE A 816 6.95 37.89 -0.85
CA ILE A 816 7.48 36.96 -1.86
C ILE A 816 6.96 37.35 -3.25
N ILE A 817 5.68 37.72 -3.37
CA ILE A 817 5.09 38.20 -4.62
C ILE A 817 5.73 39.53 -5.05
N GLY A 818 5.88 40.49 -4.13
CA GLY A 818 6.55 41.76 -4.39
C GLY A 818 8.00 41.58 -4.81
N ALA A 819 8.73 40.62 -4.23
CA ALA A 819 10.10 40.30 -4.60
C ALA A 819 10.20 39.79 -6.05
N MET A 820 9.25 38.96 -6.51
CA MET A 820 9.20 38.53 -7.91
C MET A 820 9.04 39.70 -8.88
N ILE A 821 8.15 40.64 -8.53
CA ILE A 821 7.89 41.83 -9.36
C ILE A 821 9.10 42.77 -9.37
N LYS A 822 9.69 43.06 -8.19
CA LYS A 822 10.84 43.96 -8.07
C LYS A 822 12.08 43.42 -8.78
N GLN A 823 12.34 42.13 -8.65
CA GLN A 823 13.50 41.48 -9.28
C GLN A 823 13.24 41.10 -10.75
N GLN A 824 12.02 41.27 -11.27
CA GLN A 824 11.62 40.87 -12.62
C GLN A 824 11.95 39.39 -12.92
N THR A 825 11.92 38.53 -11.89
CA THR A 825 12.24 37.11 -12.05
C THR A 825 11.41 36.25 -11.11
N ILE A 826 10.99 35.09 -11.61
CA ILE A 826 10.27 34.07 -10.82
C ILE A 826 11.22 33.05 -10.19
N LEU A 827 12.51 33.07 -10.54
CA LEU A 827 13.51 32.05 -10.20
C LEU A 827 14.18 32.26 -8.84
N THR A 828 13.65 33.15 -7.99
CA THR A 828 14.16 33.21 -6.61
C THR A 828 13.85 31.89 -5.89
N PRO A 829 14.75 31.36 -5.03
CA PRO A 829 14.54 30.09 -4.35
C PRO A 829 13.20 29.99 -3.60
N SER A 830 12.82 31.05 -2.89
CA SER A 830 11.57 31.11 -2.12
C SER A 830 10.34 31.15 -3.03
N SER A 831 10.38 31.90 -4.14
CA SER A 831 9.29 31.94 -5.12
C SER A 831 9.12 30.60 -5.82
N MET A 832 10.22 30.00 -6.29
CA MET A 832 10.23 28.66 -6.88
C MET A 832 9.63 27.63 -5.94
N PHE A 833 10.03 27.66 -4.67
CA PHE A 833 9.50 26.78 -3.65
C PHE A 833 7.98 26.91 -3.51
N VAL A 834 7.47 28.11 -3.29
CA VAL A 834 6.03 28.35 -3.09
C VAL A 834 5.23 27.97 -4.34
N ILE A 835 5.72 28.31 -5.53
CA ILE A 835 5.06 27.99 -6.81
C ILE A 835 5.02 26.47 -7.01
N VAL A 836 6.15 25.77 -6.87
CA VAL A 836 6.22 24.31 -7.03
C VAL A 836 5.33 23.61 -6.01
N MET A 837 5.35 24.05 -4.75
CA MET A 837 4.48 23.51 -3.70
C MET A 837 3.00 23.71 -4.04
N ALA A 838 2.60 24.91 -4.46
CA ALA A 838 1.23 25.21 -4.85
C ALA A 838 0.77 24.35 -6.04
N ILE A 839 1.61 24.22 -7.07
CA ILE A 839 1.35 23.35 -8.24
C ILE A 839 1.18 21.90 -7.80
N ILE A 840 2.09 21.38 -6.97
CA ILE A 840 2.01 20.00 -6.47
C ILE A 840 0.72 19.78 -5.68
N TYR A 841 0.33 20.70 -4.79
CA TYR A 841 -0.89 20.56 -4.00
C TYR A 841 -2.15 20.64 -4.85
N ILE A 842 -2.22 21.57 -5.81
CA ILE A 842 -3.35 21.69 -6.73
C ILE A 842 -3.47 20.44 -7.61
N ILE A 843 -2.38 19.97 -8.22
CA ILE A 843 -2.40 18.75 -9.03
C ILE A 843 -2.77 17.53 -8.18
N THR A 844 -2.22 17.42 -6.97
CA THR A 844 -2.55 16.34 -6.03
C THR A 844 -4.05 16.33 -5.71
N ALA A 845 -4.65 17.49 -5.48
CA ALA A 845 -6.08 17.61 -5.21
C ALA A 845 -6.94 17.30 -6.45
N ILE A 846 -6.55 17.74 -7.65
CA ILE A 846 -7.23 17.39 -8.92
C ILE A 846 -7.25 15.86 -9.10
N ILE A 847 -6.13 15.20 -8.76
CA ILE A 847 -6.02 13.76 -8.78
C ILE A 847 -6.96 13.12 -7.74
N HIS A 848 -7.35 13.79 -6.64
CA HIS A 848 -8.29 13.30 -5.63
C HIS A 848 -9.66 14.03 -5.71
N PRO A 849 -10.49 13.77 -6.74
CA PRO A 849 -11.68 14.58 -7.02
C PRO A 849 -12.72 14.59 -5.90
N GLN A 850 -12.87 13.49 -5.16
CA GLN A 850 -13.79 13.40 -4.01
C GLN A 850 -13.38 14.33 -2.86
N GLU A 851 -12.11 14.69 -2.79
CA GLU A 851 -11.52 15.47 -1.70
C GLU A 851 -10.99 16.82 -2.20
N PHE A 852 -11.31 17.20 -3.45
CA PHE A 852 -10.84 18.45 -4.07
C PHE A 852 -11.23 19.68 -3.23
N GLN A 853 -12.40 19.64 -2.58
CA GLN A 853 -12.89 20.70 -1.71
C GLN A 853 -11.95 20.99 -0.52
N LEU A 854 -11.11 20.04 -0.11
CA LEU A 854 -10.18 20.25 0.99
C LEU A 854 -9.12 21.32 0.68
N VAL A 855 -8.85 21.62 -0.60
CA VAL A 855 -7.92 22.69 -1.01
C VAL A 855 -8.33 24.06 -0.47
N PHE A 856 -9.64 24.32 -0.32
CA PHE A 856 -10.12 25.58 0.24
C PHE A 856 -9.67 25.77 1.70
N TYR A 857 -9.58 24.68 2.46
CA TYR A 857 -9.03 24.70 3.82
C TYR A 857 -7.49 24.87 3.83
N GLY A 858 -6.83 24.63 2.69
CA GLY A 858 -5.39 24.81 2.52
C GLY A 858 -4.92 26.25 2.70
N VAL A 859 -5.77 27.25 2.39
CA VAL A 859 -5.45 28.67 2.63
C VAL A 859 -5.26 28.92 4.13
N LEU A 860 -6.17 28.42 4.95
CA LEU A 860 -6.05 28.51 6.42
C LEU A 860 -4.80 27.79 6.91
N TYR A 861 -4.53 26.60 6.38
CA TYR A 861 -3.33 25.84 6.74
C TYR A 861 -2.03 26.61 6.47
N ILE A 862 -1.90 27.22 5.29
CA ILE A 862 -0.70 27.99 4.90
C ILE A 862 -0.51 29.20 5.82
N VAL A 863 -1.59 29.94 6.10
CA VAL A 863 -1.55 31.12 6.99
C VAL A 863 -1.18 30.72 8.43
N CYS A 864 -1.58 29.53 8.86
CA CYS A 864 -1.28 29.00 10.20
C CYS A 864 0.08 28.30 10.33
N ILE A 865 0.96 28.31 9.31
CA ILE A 865 2.28 27.64 9.36
C ILE A 865 3.11 28.03 10.61
N PRO A 866 3.28 29.32 10.98
CA PRO A 866 4.02 29.67 12.19
C PRO A 866 3.32 29.22 13.48
N SER A 867 1.99 29.21 13.49
CA SER A 867 1.28 28.65 14.65
C SER A 867 1.61 27.17 14.82
N ALA A 868 1.55 26.38 13.74
CA ALA A 868 1.74 24.94 13.77
C ALA A 868 3.20 24.48 13.97
N TYR A 869 4.17 25.18 13.35
CA TYR A 869 5.56 24.73 13.30
C TYR A 869 6.50 25.53 14.20
N LEU A 870 6.09 26.70 14.71
CA LEU A 870 6.87 27.52 15.65
C LEU A 870 6.22 27.56 17.05
N LEU A 871 5.01 28.13 17.18
CA LEU A 871 4.36 28.30 18.49
C LEU A 871 3.97 26.96 19.13
N LEU A 872 3.29 26.10 18.37
CA LEU A 872 2.86 24.79 18.84
C LEU A 872 4.05 23.89 19.18
N THR A 873 5.13 23.94 18.39
CA THR A 873 6.36 23.21 18.65
C THR A 873 6.99 23.66 19.97
N ILE A 874 7.09 24.97 20.22
CA ILE A 874 7.58 25.51 21.49
C ILE A 874 6.72 25.00 22.65
N TYR A 875 5.39 25.15 22.57
CA TYR A 875 4.48 24.71 23.62
C TYR A 875 4.59 23.20 23.89
N SER A 876 4.62 22.39 22.83
CA SER A 876 4.66 20.93 22.90
C SER A 876 5.95 20.43 23.58
N MET A 877 7.11 20.97 23.18
CA MET A 877 8.40 20.58 23.73
C MET A 877 8.61 21.09 25.18
N VAL A 878 8.14 22.30 25.51
CA VAL A 878 8.19 22.83 26.88
C VAL A 878 7.26 22.08 27.83
N ASN A 879 6.16 21.51 27.34
CA ASN A 879 5.21 20.77 28.17
C ASN A 879 5.34 19.25 28.07
N MET A 880 6.44 18.72 27.52
CA MET A 880 6.67 17.26 27.40
C MET A 880 6.76 16.54 28.76
N ASN A 881 7.02 17.28 29.85
CA ASN A 881 7.01 16.73 31.21
C ASN A 881 5.60 16.51 31.76
N ASN A 882 4.58 17.09 31.12
CA ASN A 882 3.19 16.89 31.48
C ASN A 882 2.66 15.68 30.69
N VAL A 883 2.37 14.58 31.41
CA VAL A 883 1.92 13.30 30.84
C VAL A 883 0.42 13.04 31.04
N SER A 884 -0.34 14.07 31.44
CA SER A 884 -1.81 14.02 31.50
C SER A 884 -2.46 13.93 30.12
N TRP A 885 -3.62 13.32 30.02
CA TRP A 885 -4.44 13.31 28.79
C TRP A 885 -5.15 14.64 28.49
N GLY A 886 -5.30 15.54 29.46
CA GLY A 886 -5.91 16.87 29.28
C GLY A 886 -7.31 16.98 29.90
N THR A 887 -8.19 17.77 29.29
CA THR A 887 -9.53 18.14 29.81
C THR A 887 -10.46 16.97 30.15
N ARG A 888 -10.20 15.75 29.64
CA ARG A 888 -10.96 14.54 29.98
C ARG A 888 -10.54 13.89 31.33
N GLU A 889 -9.42 14.29 31.94
CA GLU A 889 -8.97 13.77 33.25
C GLU A 889 -9.42 14.61 34.47
N SER A 890 -9.99 15.80 34.27
CA SER A 890 -10.47 16.62 35.39
C SER A 890 -11.87 16.20 35.80
N LYS A 891 -12.00 15.49 36.94
CA LYS A 891 -13.27 15.43 37.67
C LYS A 891 -13.74 16.86 37.97
N PRO A 892 -15.03 17.20 37.78
CA PRO A 892 -15.60 18.39 38.42
C PRO A 892 -15.36 18.27 39.93
N ALA A 893 -14.88 19.33 40.57
CA ALA A 893 -14.66 19.31 42.01
C ALA A 893 -15.97 18.98 42.74
N ALA A 894 -15.95 17.91 43.54
CA ALA A 894 -17.06 17.57 44.42
C ALA A 894 -17.29 18.76 45.38
N GLY A 895 -18.47 19.38 45.32
CA GLY A 895 -18.87 20.48 46.18
C GLY A 895 -19.10 21.85 45.51
N ALA A 896 -18.95 21.99 44.19
CA ALA A 896 -19.42 23.20 43.51
C ALA A 896 -20.95 23.14 43.38
N ALA A 897 -21.66 23.76 44.34
CA ALA A 897 -23.07 24.06 44.22
C ALA A 897 -23.35 24.69 42.85
N THR A 898 -24.38 24.19 42.17
CA THR A 898 -24.97 24.82 40.99
C THR A 898 -25.11 26.33 41.23
N PRO A 899 -24.45 27.21 40.46
CA PRO A 899 -24.77 28.62 40.53
C PRO A 899 -26.22 28.79 40.05
N PRO A 900 -27.03 29.60 40.75
CA PRO A 900 -28.39 29.84 40.33
C PRO A 900 -28.38 30.52 38.96
N ILE A 901 -29.32 30.11 38.12
CA ILE A 901 -29.62 30.72 36.83
C ILE A 901 -29.99 32.19 37.08
N ALA A 902 -29.03 33.10 36.90
CA ALA A 902 -29.24 34.53 36.97
C ALA A 902 -28.43 35.25 35.87
N THR A 903 -29.16 35.65 34.82
CA THR A 903 -28.99 36.88 34.02
C THR A 903 -27.57 37.27 33.55
N GLN A 904 -27.12 36.66 32.45
CA GLN A 904 -26.15 37.27 31.50
C GLN A 904 -26.80 37.63 30.15
N SER A 905 -28.02 38.19 30.16
CA SER A 905 -28.73 38.57 28.92
C SER A 905 -28.45 40.00 28.42
N ALA A 906 -27.72 40.86 29.14
CA ALA A 906 -27.57 42.26 28.75
C ALA A 906 -26.34 42.57 27.86
N THR A 907 -25.26 41.79 27.93
CA THR A 907 -24.01 42.07 27.19
C THR A 907 -23.99 41.38 25.81
N LEU A 908 -24.67 40.26 25.66
CA LEU A 908 -24.77 39.49 24.41
C LEU A 908 -25.67 40.18 23.36
N ALA A 909 -26.67 40.95 23.80
CA ALA A 909 -27.58 41.69 22.93
C ALA A 909 -26.89 42.84 22.18
N ARG A 910 -25.95 43.55 22.82
CA ARG A 910 -25.20 44.65 22.17
C ARG A 910 -24.18 44.16 21.13
N MET A 911 -23.59 42.97 21.35
CA MET A 911 -22.62 42.38 20.42
C MET A 911 -23.32 41.74 19.20
N THR A 912 -24.54 41.24 19.36
CA THR A 912 -25.36 40.67 18.27
C THR A 912 -25.85 41.76 17.30
N ILE A 913 -26.19 42.96 17.79
CA ILE A 913 -26.62 44.07 16.91
C ILE A 913 -25.46 44.58 16.03
N VAL A 914 -24.24 44.69 16.58
CA VAL A 914 -23.05 45.12 15.81
C VAL A 914 -22.65 44.06 14.77
N LEU A 915 -22.71 42.76 15.11
CA LEU A 915 -22.43 41.65 14.19
C LEU A 915 -23.49 41.51 13.08
N THR A 916 -24.74 41.84 13.35
CA THR A 916 -25.83 41.79 12.36
C THR A 916 -25.73 42.94 11.36
N HIS A 917 -25.34 44.14 11.81
CA HIS A 917 -25.05 45.27 10.90
C HIS A 917 -23.80 45.03 10.03
N LEU A 918 -22.74 44.42 10.57
CA LEU A 918 -21.56 44.05 9.76
C LEU A 918 -21.86 42.96 8.73
N LYS A 919 -22.67 41.95 9.08
CA LYS A 919 -23.15 40.94 8.12
C LYS A 919 -24.00 41.57 7.02
N LEU A 920 -24.87 42.54 7.34
CA LEU A 920 -25.70 43.22 6.34
C LEU A 920 -24.84 44.06 5.36
N ILE A 921 -23.82 44.75 5.85
CA ILE A 921 -22.90 45.57 5.02
C ILE A 921 -22.06 44.68 4.08
N PHE A 922 -21.51 43.57 4.58
CA PHE A 922 -20.76 42.63 3.74
C PHE A 922 -21.65 41.90 2.72
N THR A 923 -22.91 41.62 3.07
CA THR A 923 -23.86 40.96 2.16
C THR A 923 -24.35 41.92 1.07
N LEU A 924 -24.55 43.22 1.36
CA LEU A 924 -24.88 44.22 0.34
C LEU A 924 -23.70 44.53 -0.60
N ALA A 925 -22.47 44.58 -0.07
CA ALA A 925 -21.27 44.78 -0.89
C ALA A 925 -21.04 43.59 -1.84
N ALA A 926 -21.22 42.35 -1.37
CA ALA A 926 -21.09 41.15 -2.20
C ALA A 926 -22.17 41.06 -3.28
N LYS A 927 -23.41 41.51 -3.01
CA LYS A 927 -24.52 41.45 -3.98
C LYS A 927 -24.34 42.43 -5.14
N ASN A 928 -23.81 43.63 -4.89
CA ASN A 928 -23.54 44.63 -5.93
C ASN A 928 -22.36 44.27 -6.84
N THR A 929 -21.36 43.54 -6.34
CA THR A 929 -20.23 43.07 -7.15
C THR A 929 -20.59 41.82 -7.96
N LEU A 930 -21.45 40.93 -7.43
CA LEU A 930 -21.86 39.70 -8.10
C LEU A 930 -22.91 39.93 -9.21
N GLN A 931 -23.78 40.95 -9.08
CA GLN A 931 -24.75 41.30 -10.12
C GLN A 931 -24.13 41.95 -11.36
N ARG A 932 -22.92 42.54 -11.26
CA ARG A 932 -22.17 43.04 -12.42
C ARG A 932 -21.45 41.95 -13.20
N PHE A 933 -21.23 40.77 -12.60
CA PHE A 933 -20.48 39.67 -13.21
C PHE A 933 -21.35 38.64 -13.97
N PHE A 934 -22.67 38.64 -13.79
CA PHE A 934 -23.58 37.63 -14.36
C PHE A 934 -24.66 38.19 -15.32
N SER A 935 -24.39 39.30 -16.03
CA SER A 935 -25.27 39.80 -17.10
C SER A 935 -25.01 39.18 -18.48
N CYS A 936 -24.10 38.20 -18.59
CA CYS A 936 -23.87 37.44 -19.83
C CYS A 936 -24.01 35.94 -19.56
N ILE A 937 -25.21 35.40 -19.81
CA ILE A 937 -25.49 34.17 -20.57
C ILE A 937 -26.96 33.78 -20.30
N LYS A 938 -27.74 33.84 -21.38
CA LYS A 938 -29.19 33.58 -21.46
C LYS A 938 -29.47 32.08 -21.64
N CYS A 939 -30.50 31.58 -20.95
CA CYS A 939 -31.54 30.61 -21.37
C CYS A 939 -31.10 29.17 -21.79
N LYS A 940 -31.84 28.07 -21.58
CA LYS A 940 -33.31 27.86 -21.60
C LYS A 940 -33.70 26.46 -21.06
N ASN A 941 -34.92 26.38 -20.50
CA ASN A 941 -35.86 25.23 -20.34
C ASN A 941 -35.58 24.10 -19.32
N PHE A 942 -36.57 23.44 -18.69
CA PHE A 942 -37.96 23.73 -18.24
C PHE A 942 -38.47 22.45 -17.51
N ASN A 943 -39.25 22.63 -16.42
CA ASN A 943 -40.37 21.79 -15.93
C ASN A 943 -40.16 20.40 -15.27
N GLN A 944 -40.93 19.96 -14.26
CA GLN A 944 -42.13 20.51 -13.57
C GLN A 944 -42.49 19.69 -12.29
N ARG A 945 -43.30 20.34 -11.41
CA ARG A 945 -44.31 19.82 -10.45
C ARG A 945 -43.87 19.25 -9.09
N SER A 946 -44.51 19.53 -7.94
CA SER A 946 -45.45 20.56 -7.42
C SER A 946 -45.83 20.15 -5.96
N GLN A 947 -45.72 21.05 -4.97
CA GLN A 947 -46.78 21.66 -4.11
C GLN A 947 -47.32 20.76 -2.97
N GLU A 948 -47.15 21.08 -1.68
CA GLU A 948 -47.76 22.13 -0.80
C GLU A 948 -48.91 21.56 0.05
N GLU A 949 -48.83 21.72 1.38
CA GLU A 949 -49.93 22.26 2.21
C GLU A 949 -49.42 22.64 3.62
N GLN A 950 -49.88 23.80 4.12
CA GLN A 950 -49.58 24.43 5.41
C GLN A 950 -50.88 24.64 6.24
N LEU A 951 -50.68 25.15 7.47
CA LEU A 951 -51.61 25.80 8.43
C LEU A 951 -52.34 24.84 9.40
N ASN A 952 -52.53 25.14 10.71
CA ASN A 952 -52.63 26.45 11.37
C ASN A 952 -52.31 26.40 12.89
N VAL A 953 -51.95 27.56 13.44
CA VAL A 953 -51.78 27.89 14.87
C VAL A 953 -53.07 28.46 15.43
N ASN A 954 -53.35 28.30 16.74
CA ASN A 954 -54.02 29.30 17.57
C ASN A 954 -53.71 29.12 19.07
N GLN A 955 -53.53 30.26 19.74
CA GLN A 955 -53.28 30.49 21.17
C GLN A 955 -54.61 30.56 21.95
N ASP A 956 -54.62 30.25 23.26
CA ASP A 956 -54.79 31.24 24.35
C ASP A 956 -55.12 30.64 25.75
N ASN A 957 -54.41 31.20 26.75
CA ASN A 957 -54.84 31.69 28.08
C ASN A 957 -55.22 30.79 29.30
N GLN A 958 -54.42 31.03 30.36
CA GLN A 958 -54.77 31.48 31.74
C GLN A 958 -54.92 30.51 32.94
N MET A 959 -53.99 30.74 33.90
CA MET A 959 -54.09 30.89 35.38
C MET A 959 -54.47 29.73 36.34
N THR A 960 -53.50 29.46 37.22
CA THR A 960 -53.40 28.85 38.59
C THR A 960 -54.39 29.41 39.66
N PRO A 961 -54.44 28.96 40.97
CA PRO A 961 -53.70 27.93 41.75
C PRO A 961 -54.57 27.07 42.75
N GLU A 962 -53.89 26.29 43.62
CA GLU A 962 -54.26 25.75 44.97
C GLU A 962 -54.82 24.32 45.10
N SER A 963 -54.10 23.41 45.76
CA SER A 963 -54.01 23.26 47.24
C SER A 963 -53.37 21.91 47.63
N ALA A 964 -52.75 21.88 48.81
CA ALA A 964 -51.89 20.83 49.35
C ALA A 964 -52.64 19.61 49.92
N GLN A 965 -52.01 18.42 49.93
CA GLN A 965 -51.65 17.70 51.17
C GLN A 965 -50.98 16.32 50.97
N SER A 966 -49.95 16.11 51.82
CA SER A 966 -49.42 14.88 52.45
C SER A 966 -48.72 13.77 51.64
N GLU A 967 -47.41 13.65 51.88
CA GLU A 967 -46.65 12.39 51.92
C GLU A 967 -47.18 11.44 53.01
N PRO A 968 -46.95 10.11 52.93
CA PRO A 968 -45.75 9.56 53.59
C PRO A 968 -45.08 8.38 52.84
N GLN A 969 -43.73 8.38 52.81
CA GLN A 969 -42.92 7.15 52.94
C GLN A 969 -42.75 6.83 54.45
N PRO A 970 -42.19 5.68 54.92
CA PRO A 970 -41.55 4.53 54.24
C PRO A 970 -41.96 3.14 54.81
N GLN A 971 -41.50 2.02 54.23
CA GLN A 971 -40.86 0.90 54.97
C GLN A 971 -40.32 -0.23 54.07
N ASN A 972 -39.15 -0.73 54.47
CA ASN A 972 -38.30 -1.73 53.81
C ASN A 972 -38.71 -3.20 54.09
N THR A 973 -38.11 -4.08 53.27
CA THR A 973 -37.68 -5.49 53.53
C THR A 973 -38.74 -6.58 53.47
N ILE A 974 -38.57 -7.55 52.54
CA ILE A 974 -38.32 -8.98 52.83
C ILE A 974 -37.44 -9.58 51.73
N VAL A 975 -36.34 -10.19 52.14
CA VAL A 975 -35.48 -11.13 51.39
C VAL A 975 -36.19 -12.48 51.39
N GLU A 976 -36.45 -13.08 50.22
CA GLU A 976 -36.84 -14.49 50.13
C GLU A 976 -35.71 -15.32 49.53
N ASP A 977 -35.09 -16.11 50.41
CA ASP A 977 -34.22 -17.25 50.11
C ASP A 977 -35.00 -18.30 49.31
N ILE A 978 -34.65 -18.50 48.03
CA ILE A 978 -35.07 -19.69 47.30
C ILE A 978 -34.14 -20.84 47.70
N ARG A 979 -34.63 -21.69 48.63
CA ARG A 979 -34.07 -23.03 48.89
C ARG A 979 -34.18 -23.88 47.63
N ILE A 980 -33.07 -24.46 47.21
CA ILE A 980 -33.01 -25.55 46.23
C ILE A 980 -33.23 -26.88 46.97
N PRO A 981 -34.26 -27.68 46.65
CA PRO A 981 -34.32 -29.08 47.06
C PRO A 981 -34.01 -30.01 45.87
N GLY A 982 -33.05 -30.91 46.07
CA GLY A 982 -32.90 -32.14 45.28
C GLY A 982 -31.65 -32.21 44.41
N GLU A 983 -30.61 -32.88 44.91
CA GLU A 983 -29.58 -33.51 44.08
C GLU A 983 -30.21 -34.59 43.20
N GLU A 984 -30.01 -34.51 41.88
CA GLU A 984 -29.42 -35.57 41.03
C GLU A 984 -29.46 -35.13 39.56
N GLN A 985 -28.35 -35.40 38.85
CA GLN A 985 -27.98 -34.99 37.48
C GLN A 985 -27.43 -33.56 37.33
N ILE A 986 -26.20 -33.36 37.80
CA ILE A 986 -25.32 -32.31 37.28
C ILE A 986 -25.01 -32.66 35.82
N ASP A 987 -25.66 -31.94 34.91
CA ASP A 987 -25.46 -32.04 33.46
C ASP A 987 -23.98 -31.80 33.11
N GLU A 988 -23.36 -32.72 32.35
CA GLU A 988 -21.93 -32.71 31.98
C GLU A 988 -21.52 -31.39 31.30
N PHE A 989 -22.50 -30.72 30.67
CA PHE A 989 -22.38 -29.40 30.05
C PHE A 989 -22.18 -28.26 31.06
N THR A 990 -22.94 -28.25 32.16
CA THR A 990 -22.86 -27.21 33.20
C THR A 990 -21.55 -27.29 33.97
N LEU A 991 -21.08 -28.51 34.25
CA LEU A 991 -19.77 -28.74 34.88
C LEU A 991 -18.62 -28.26 33.99
N THR A 992 -18.68 -28.54 32.69
CA THR A 992 -17.68 -28.09 31.70
C THR A 992 -17.63 -26.56 31.58
N LEU A 993 -18.80 -25.90 31.60
CA LEU A 993 -18.90 -24.44 31.55
C LEU A 993 -18.35 -23.78 32.83
N CYS A 994 -18.65 -24.35 34.00
CA CYS A 994 -18.10 -23.88 35.28
C CYS A 994 -16.56 -24.01 35.34
N ILE A 995 -16.01 -25.15 34.90
CA ILE A 995 -14.55 -25.36 34.82
C ILE A 995 -13.91 -24.35 33.84
N PHE A 996 -14.55 -24.12 32.69
CA PHE A 996 -14.03 -23.18 31.70
C PHE A 996 -13.99 -21.73 32.23
N LEU A 997 -15.04 -21.31 32.93
CA LEU A 997 -15.12 -19.98 33.57
C LEU A 997 -14.09 -19.84 34.70
N GLN A 998 -13.87 -20.91 35.47
CA GLN A 998 -12.88 -20.92 36.56
C GLN A 998 -11.44 -20.80 36.03
N GLU A 999 -11.09 -21.57 34.99
CA GLU A 999 -9.77 -21.45 34.34
C GLU A 999 -9.58 -20.06 33.70
N GLU A 1000 -10.63 -19.46 33.14
CA GLU A 1000 -10.58 -18.09 32.59
C GLU A 1000 -10.33 -17.05 33.67
N GLU A 1001 -10.97 -17.21 34.82
CA GLU A 1001 -10.76 -16.35 35.98
C GLU A 1001 -9.33 -16.46 36.50
N GLU A 1002 -8.78 -17.67 36.63
CA GLU A 1002 -7.38 -17.91 37.00
C GLU A 1002 -6.41 -17.20 36.04
N PHE A 1003 -6.65 -17.28 34.73
CA PHE A 1003 -5.86 -16.56 33.73
C PHE A 1003 -5.90 -15.04 33.95
N PHE A 1004 -7.06 -14.46 34.21
CA PHE A 1004 -7.19 -13.03 34.45
C PHE A 1004 -6.48 -12.60 35.74
N VAL A 1005 -6.54 -13.41 36.79
CA VAL A 1005 -5.82 -13.17 38.06
C VAL A 1005 -4.31 -13.17 37.82
N GLU A 1006 -3.76 -14.15 37.09
CA GLU A 1006 -2.34 -14.20 36.73
C GLU A 1006 -1.91 -13.00 35.87
N LEU A 1007 -2.72 -12.64 34.87
CA LEU A 1007 -2.47 -11.52 33.98
C LEU A 1007 -2.42 -10.20 34.75
N GLN A 1008 -3.34 -10.04 35.71
CA GLN A 1008 -3.39 -8.89 36.61
C GLN A 1008 -2.14 -8.81 37.48
N GLU A 1009 -1.85 -9.85 38.26
CA GLU A 1009 -0.67 -9.93 39.13
C GLU A 1009 0.62 -9.56 38.38
N LYS A 1010 0.79 -10.09 37.16
CA LYS A 1010 2.01 -9.91 36.38
C LYS A 1010 2.11 -8.52 35.73
N TYR A 1011 1.05 -8.07 35.06
CA TYR A 1011 1.13 -6.89 34.18
C TYR A 1011 0.15 -5.77 34.56
N LEU A 1012 -1.08 -6.09 34.95
CA LEU A 1012 -2.19 -5.13 34.98
C LEU A 1012 -2.58 -4.63 36.39
N LYS A 1013 -1.96 -5.12 37.46
CA LYS A 1013 -2.20 -4.65 38.83
C LYS A 1013 -1.89 -3.15 38.95
N PRO A 1014 -2.81 -2.33 39.51
CA PRO A 1014 -2.57 -0.91 39.76
C PRO A 1014 -1.24 -0.69 40.47
N LEU A 1015 -0.54 0.37 40.09
CA LEU A 1015 0.68 0.74 40.80
C LEU A 1015 0.28 1.32 42.16
N PRO A 1016 0.93 0.92 43.27
CA PRO A 1016 0.69 1.56 44.55
C PRO A 1016 0.98 3.06 44.44
N ASP A 1017 0.16 3.87 45.10
CA ASP A 1017 0.24 5.33 45.08
C ASP A 1017 1.44 5.82 45.90
N ASP A 1018 2.64 5.56 45.40
CA ASP A 1018 3.89 6.00 46.00
C ASP A 1018 4.17 7.46 45.63
N LYS A 1019 3.74 8.37 46.51
CA LYS A 1019 3.98 9.81 46.39
C LYS A 1019 5.46 10.15 46.23
N LYS A 1020 6.39 9.36 46.77
CA LYS A 1020 7.84 9.57 46.61
C LYS A 1020 8.26 9.24 45.18
N ARG A 1021 7.87 8.07 44.66
CA ARG A 1021 8.13 7.67 43.27
C ARG A 1021 7.53 8.64 42.25
N GLN A 1022 6.28 9.08 42.47
CA GLN A 1022 5.65 10.07 41.58
C GLN A 1022 6.41 11.40 41.56
N LYS A 1023 6.87 11.89 42.73
CA LYS A 1023 7.72 13.09 42.82
C LYS A 1023 9.05 12.89 42.08
N THR A 1024 9.69 11.72 42.24
CA THR A 1024 10.93 11.39 41.52
C THR A 1024 10.71 11.41 40.01
N ILE A 1025 9.70 10.70 39.50
CA ILE A 1025 9.37 10.66 38.06
C ILE A 1025 9.02 12.05 37.53
N ALA A 1026 8.25 12.83 38.28
CA ALA A 1026 7.93 14.21 37.90
C ALA A 1026 9.18 15.10 37.82
N SER A 1027 10.15 14.89 38.73
CA SER A 1027 11.46 15.55 38.69
C SER A 1027 12.27 15.10 37.48
N ASP A 1028 12.33 13.79 37.21
CA ASP A 1028 13.06 13.23 36.08
C ASP A 1028 12.46 13.66 34.73
N LEU A 1029 11.14 13.75 34.63
CA LEU A 1029 10.44 14.30 33.47
C LEU A 1029 10.81 15.77 33.24
N LYS A 1030 10.91 16.58 34.30
CA LYS A 1030 11.38 17.98 34.21
C LYS A 1030 12.85 18.05 33.78
N ASN A 1031 13.70 17.18 34.32
CA ASN A 1031 15.12 17.10 33.94
C ASN A 1031 15.29 16.68 32.46
N LEU A 1032 14.54 15.67 32.02
CA LEU A 1032 14.51 15.22 30.64
C LEU A 1032 14.04 16.34 29.71
N ARG A 1033 12.92 17.00 30.06
CA ARG A 1033 12.45 18.20 29.34
C ARG A 1033 13.53 19.25 29.21
N ASN A 1034 14.21 19.61 30.30
CA ASN A 1034 15.24 20.65 30.27
C ASN A 1034 16.39 20.27 29.32
N LYS A 1035 16.86 19.02 29.36
CA LYS A 1035 17.91 18.51 28.46
C LYS A 1035 17.48 18.52 26.99
N VAL A 1036 16.29 18.00 26.71
CA VAL A 1036 15.75 17.93 25.34
C VAL A 1036 15.48 19.33 24.78
N ASN A 1037 14.87 20.22 25.56
CA ASN A 1037 14.65 21.61 25.15
C ASN A 1037 15.95 22.37 24.92
N PHE A 1038 16.95 22.19 25.79
CA PHE A 1038 18.26 22.79 25.59
C PHE A 1038 18.85 22.36 24.25
N ALA A 1039 18.90 21.06 23.97
CA ALA A 1039 19.41 20.55 22.69
C ALA A 1039 18.59 21.06 21.50
N PHE A 1040 17.25 21.00 21.59
CA PHE A 1040 16.33 21.40 20.52
C PHE A 1040 16.49 22.89 20.16
N PHE A 1041 16.46 23.79 21.15
CA PHE A 1041 16.58 25.22 20.91
C PHE A 1041 18.01 25.67 20.64
N MET A 1042 19.03 24.95 21.15
CA MET A 1042 20.42 25.18 20.78
C MET A 1042 20.66 24.87 19.29
N LEU A 1043 20.12 23.77 18.77
CA LEU A 1043 20.22 23.46 17.33
C LEU A 1043 19.55 24.53 16.48
N ASN A 1044 18.39 25.04 16.91
CA ASN A 1044 17.72 26.16 16.24
C ASN A 1044 18.56 27.45 16.30
N ALA A 1045 19.15 27.78 17.45
CA ALA A 1045 20.01 28.96 17.58
C ALA A 1045 21.27 28.86 16.71
N LEU A 1046 21.93 27.69 16.70
CA LEU A 1046 23.08 27.44 15.83
C LEU A 1046 22.71 27.55 14.35
N TRP A 1047 21.53 27.05 13.95
CA TRP A 1047 21.04 27.19 12.58
C TRP A 1047 20.77 28.65 12.20
N LEU A 1048 20.16 29.44 13.10
CA LEU A 1048 19.97 30.87 12.91
C LEU A 1048 21.30 31.59 12.71
N VAL A 1049 22.27 31.36 13.60
CA VAL A 1049 23.60 31.98 13.53
C VAL A 1049 24.32 31.57 12.25
N ALA A 1050 24.36 30.28 11.92
CA ALA A 1050 25.05 29.78 10.73
C ALA A 1050 24.46 30.38 9.45
N THR A 1051 23.14 30.37 9.30
CA THR A 1051 22.45 30.92 8.12
C THR A 1051 22.66 32.44 8.04
N PHE A 1052 22.49 33.14 9.16
CA PHE A 1052 22.66 34.59 9.20
C PHE A 1052 24.09 35.05 8.93
N THR A 1053 25.11 34.37 9.46
CA THR A 1053 26.53 34.65 9.17
C THR A 1053 26.84 34.49 7.68
N LEU A 1054 26.22 33.52 7.01
CA LEU A 1054 26.37 33.37 5.55
C LEU A 1054 25.63 34.46 4.77
N GLN A 1055 24.48 34.92 5.26
CA GLN A 1055 23.77 36.06 4.65
C GLN A 1055 24.60 37.33 4.70
N LEU A 1056 25.25 37.62 5.83
CA LEU A 1056 26.14 38.77 5.97
C LEU A 1056 27.36 38.69 5.03
N ASN A 1057 27.87 37.48 4.79
CA ASN A 1057 29.03 37.24 3.90
C ASN A 1057 28.63 36.78 2.49
N SER A 1058 27.42 37.12 2.04
CA SER A 1058 26.86 36.71 0.75
C SER A 1058 27.69 37.15 -0.46
N SER A 1059 28.47 38.23 -0.34
CA SER A 1059 29.43 38.67 -1.38
C SER A 1059 30.56 37.66 -1.64
N THR A 1060 30.93 36.86 -0.63
CA THR A 1060 32.03 35.88 -0.70
C THR A 1060 31.51 34.46 -0.93
N PHE A 1061 30.37 34.12 -0.32
CA PHE A 1061 29.78 32.77 -0.35
C PHE A 1061 28.39 32.77 -0.99
N SER A 1062 28.28 33.18 -2.25
CA SER A 1062 27.03 33.09 -3.03
C SER A 1062 27.14 32.20 -4.26
N ILE A 1063 26.05 31.48 -4.54
CA ILE A 1063 25.84 30.79 -5.81
C ILE A 1063 25.26 31.83 -6.77
N LYS A 1064 25.98 32.11 -7.87
CA LYS A 1064 25.50 33.00 -8.95
C LYS A 1064 24.72 32.18 -9.95
N ILE A 1065 23.44 32.53 -10.13
CA ILE A 1065 22.56 31.92 -11.14
C ILE A 1065 22.18 33.01 -12.15
N PRO A 1066 22.30 32.76 -13.47
CA PRO A 1066 21.91 33.75 -14.48
C PRO A 1066 20.43 34.10 -14.32
N LYS A 1067 20.15 35.41 -14.27
CA LYS A 1067 18.82 35.97 -14.14
C LYS A 1067 18.06 35.81 -15.46
N ILE A 1068 16.86 35.25 -15.34
CA ILE A 1068 15.91 35.11 -16.43
C ILE A 1068 14.70 35.97 -16.10
N ASP A 1069 14.25 36.76 -17.06
CA ASP A 1069 13.08 37.62 -16.89
C ASP A 1069 11.76 36.82 -16.82
N ILE A 1070 10.65 37.51 -16.58
CA ILE A 1070 9.31 36.90 -16.51
C ILE A 1070 8.89 36.28 -17.87
N ASN A 1071 9.49 36.73 -18.98
CA ASN A 1071 9.25 36.24 -20.35
C ASN A 1071 10.24 35.15 -20.79
N LEU A 1072 11.03 34.58 -19.88
CA LEU A 1072 12.03 33.53 -20.12
C LEU A 1072 13.24 33.96 -20.98
N HIS A 1073 13.51 35.26 -21.08
CA HIS A 1073 14.71 35.81 -21.72
C HIS A 1073 15.83 36.03 -20.69
N GLY A 1074 17.07 35.71 -21.05
CA GLY A 1074 18.23 35.96 -20.20
C GLY A 1074 18.56 37.45 -20.16
N THR A 1075 18.64 38.04 -18.96
CA THR A 1075 18.87 39.48 -18.78
C THR A 1075 20.36 39.85 -18.72
N GLY A 1076 21.26 38.86 -18.70
CA GLY A 1076 22.71 39.07 -18.59
C GLY A 1076 23.22 39.45 -17.19
N GLU A 1077 22.33 39.49 -16.20
CA GLU A 1077 22.66 39.72 -14.78
C GLU A 1077 22.64 38.41 -13.99
N ASP A 1078 23.35 38.33 -12.87
CA ASP A 1078 23.32 37.15 -11.99
C ASP A 1078 22.53 37.42 -10.70
N VAL A 1079 21.72 36.44 -10.29
CA VAL A 1079 21.09 36.41 -8.95
C VAL A 1079 22.03 35.69 -7.98
N GLN A 1080 22.35 36.35 -6.87
CA GLN A 1080 23.14 35.76 -5.78
C GLN A 1080 22.23 35.01 -4.82
N ILE A 1081 22.54 33.74 -4.57
CA ILE A 1081 21.78 32.85 -3.69
C ILE A 1081 22.67 32.33 -2.57
N GLU A 1082 22.15 32.36 -1.34
CA GLU A 1082 22.81 31.82 -0.16
C GLU A 1082 22.84 30.28 -0.18
N PRO A 1083 24.02 29.62 -0.11
CA PRO A 1083 24.14 28.17 -0.28
C PRO A 1083 23.34 27.34 0.73
N ILE A 1084 23.39 27.67 2.02
CA ILE A 1084 22.75 26.86 3.08
C ILE A 1084 21.23 26.96 3.01
N GLY A 1085 20.69 28.18 2.97
CA GLY A 1085 19.26 28.40 2.78
C GLY A 1085 18.74 27.72 1.51
N PHE A 1086 19.49 27.80 0.40
CA PHE A 1086 19.15 27.12 -0.85
C PHE A 1086 19.17 25.60 -0.74
N MET A 1087 20.20 25.00 -0.14
CA MET A 1087 20.26 23.54 0.04
C MET A 1087 19.10 23.02 0.90
N PHE A 1088 18.68 23.77 1.91
CA PHE A 1088 17.56 23.39 2.76
C PHE A 1088 16.22 23.48 2.00
N ILE A 1089 15.97 24.58 1.29
CA ILE A 1089 14.79 24.74 0.42
C ILE A 1089 14.76 23.65 -0.64
N LEU A 1090 15.90 23.37 -1.29
CA LEU A 1090 16.05 22.32 -2.28
C LEU A 1090 15.78 20.93 -1.68
N GLY A 1091 16.25 20.67 -0.46
CA GLY A 1091 15.99 19.43 0.26
C GLY A 1091 14.51 19.22 0.54
N PHE A 1092 13.80 20.24 1.01
CA PHE A 1092 12.35 20.15 1.23
C PHE A 1092 11.59 20.01 -0.10
N ALA A 1093 11.93 20.80 -1.12
CA ALA A 1093 11.34 20.70 -2.45
C ALA A 1093 11.53 19.28 -3.03
N THR A 1094 12.75 18.73 -2.89
CA THR A 1094 13.05 17.36 -3.29
C THR A 1094 12.22 16.34 -2.51
N SER A 1095 12.06 16.53 -1.20
CA SER A 1095 11.22 15.66 -0.37
C SER A 1095 9.77 15.66 -0.85
N VAL A 1096 9.19 16.83 -1.13
CA VAL A 1096 7.80 16.93 -1.60
C VAL A 1096 7.65 16.38 -3.02
N VAL A 1097 8.62 16.61 -3.91
CA VAL A 1097 8.64 15.99 -5.25
C VAL A 1097 8.70 14.46 -5.14
N VAL A 1098 9.57 13.93 -4.27
CA VAL A 1098 9.66 12.49 -4.00
C VAL A 1098 8.33 11.96 -3.47
N GLN A 1099 7.68 12.67 -2.55
CA GLN A 1099 6.36 12.29 -2.04
C GLN A 1099 5.30 12.31 -3.14
N PHE A 1100 5.30 13.31 -4.01
CA PHE A 1100 4.38 13.43 -5.13
C PHE A 1100 4.56 12.32 -6.16
N LEU A 1101 5.81 12.02 -6.54
CA LEU A 1101 6.12 10.90 -7.43
C LEU A 1101 5.73 9.55 -6.81
N ALA A 1102 5.97 9.37 -5.52
CA ALA A 1102 5.55 8.19 -4.79
C ALA A 1102 4.02 8.06 -4.74
N MET A 1103 3.29 9.18 -4.59
CA MET A 1103 1.83 9.22 -4.66
C MET A 1103 1.31 8.75 -6.02
N ILE A 1104 1.88 9.26 -7.12
CA ILE A 1104 1.52 8.84 -8.48
C ILE A 1104 1.79 7.33 -8.65
N TYR A 1105 2.97 6.86 -8.22
CA TYR A 1105 3.34 5.46 -8.31
C TYR A 1105 2.38 4.56 -7.52
N TYR A 1106 2.05 4.95 -6.28
CA TYR A 1106 1.10 4.22 -5.44
C TYR A 1106 -0.27 4.12 -6.10
N ARG A 1107 -0.76 5.22 -6.67
CA ARG A 1107 -2.05 5.23 -7.35
C ARG A 1107 -2.07 4.33 -8.58
N GLN A 1108 -1.01 4.36 -9.39
CA GLN A 1108 -0.87 3.42 -10.51
C GLN A 1108 -0.83 1.96 -10.06
N GLN A 1109 -0.15 1.68 -8.94
CA GLN A 1109 -0.15 0.35 -8.34
C GLN A 1109 -1.57 -0.06 -7.89
N LYS A 1110 -2.33 0.87 -7.30
CA LYS A 1110 -3.70 0.62 -6.83
C LYS A 1110 -4.70 0.41 -7.96
N LEU A 1111 -4.62 1.19 -9.03
CA LEU A 1111 -5.43 0.97 -10.23
C LEU A 1111 -5.19 -0.43 -10.80
N LYS A 1112 -3.92 -0.85 -10.89
CA LYS A 1112 -3.60 -2.23 -11.30
C LYS A 1112 -4.17 -3.27 -10.34
N GLU A 1113 -4.03 -3.08 -9.03
CA GLU A 1113 -4.60 -3.98 -8.02
C GLU A 1113 -6.14 -4.04 -8.10
N GLN A 1114 -6.82 -2.91 -8.33
CA GLN A 1114 -8.27 -2.84 -8.49
C GLN A 1114 -8.72 -3.45 -9.82
N ASP A 1115 -8.00 -3.26 -10.92
CA ASP A 1115 -8.29 -3.91 -12.20
C ASP A 1115 -8.12 -5.43 -12.09
N LEU A 1116 -7.10 -5.90 -11.36
CA LEU A 1116 -6.91 -7.30 -11.02
C LEU A 1116 -8.02 -7.84 -10.12
N HIS A 1117 -8.49 -7.06 -9.14
CA HIS A 1117 -9.56 -7.44 -8.22
C HIS A 1117 -10.94 -7.44 -8.89
N GLN A 1118 -11.23 -6.43 -9.72
CA GLN A 1118 -12.45 -6.36 -10.53
C GLN A 1118 -12.43 -7.38 -11.66
N ALA A 1119 -11.28 -7.69 -12.26
CA ALA A 1119 -11.16 -8.84 -13.16
C ALA A 1119 -11.39 -10.15 -12.39
N GLY A 1120 -10.91 -10.26 -11.14
CA GLY A 1120 -11.19 -11.41 -10.27
C GLY A 1120 -12.67 -11.54 -9.88
N GLN A 1121 -13.37 -10.43 -9.60
CA GLN A 1121 -14.78 -10.41 -9.17
C GLN A 1121 -15.80 -10.38 -10.31
N ARG A 1122 -15.50 -9.73 -11.45
CA ARG A 1122 -16.35 -9.74 -12.66
C ARG A 1122 -16.26 -11.05 -13.41
N VAL A 1123 -15.22 -11.85 -13.15
CA VAL A 1123 -15.21 -13.28 -13.47
C VAL A 1123 -16.01 -14.01 -12.39
N SER A 1124 -17.28 -13.61 -12.21
CA SER A 1124 -18.29 -14.59 -11.84
C SER A 1124 -18.32 -15.56 -13.01
N THR A 1125 -18.06 -16.82 -12.71
CA THR A 1125 -17.94 -17.95 -13.64
C THR A 1125 -19.02 -17.90 -14.72
N THR A 1126 -20.21 -17.40 -14.38
CA THR A 1126 -21.38 -17.25 -15.25
C THR A 1126 -21.25 -16.20 -16.35
N TYR A 1127 -20.49 -15.10 -16.18
CA TYR A 1127 -20.41 -14.00 -17.17
C TYR A 1127 -19.38 -14.28 -18.26
N LEU A 1128 -18.24 -14.90 -17.89
CA LEU A 1128 -17.28 -15.38 -18.87
C LEU A 1128 -17.81 -16.62 -19.60
N LEU A 1129 -18.56 -17.49 -18.90
CA LEU A 1129 -19.28 -18.61 -19.51
C LEU A 1129 -20.43 -18.11 -20.39
N ARG A 1130 -21.14 -17.03 -20.05
CA ARG A 1130 -22.09 -16.38 -20.96
C ARG A 1130 -21.41 -15.70 -22.13
N MET A 1131 -20.28 -15.00 -21.96
CA MET A 1131 -19.59 -14.41 -23.11
C MET A 1131 -19.00 -15.47 -24.04
N LEU A 1132 -18.46 -16.56 -23.48
CA LEU A 1132 -17.95 -17.69 -24.24
C LEU A 1132 -19.08 -18.52 -24.84
N LEU A 1133 -20.18 -18.78 -24.12
CA LEU A 1133 -21.35 -19.42 -24.71
C LEU A 1133 -22.00 -18.51 -25.74
N THR A 1134 -22.18 -17.21 -25.50
CA THR A 1134 -22.75 -16.30 -26.49
C THR A 1134 -21.84 -16.16 -27.70
N ALA A 1135 -20.52 -16.13 -27.55
CA ALA A 1135 -19.55 -16.13 -28.64
C ALA A 1135 -19.50 -17.48 -29.39
N VAL A 1136 -19.62 -18.60 -28.67
CA VAL A 1136 -19.67 -19.96 -29.25
C VAL A 1136 -21.04 -20.24 -29.87
N THR A 1137 -22.14 -19.70 -29.35
CA THR A 1137 -23.49 -19.82 -29.90
C THR A 1137 -23.72 -18.82 -31.02
N THR A 1138 -23.08 -17.64 -31.03
CA THR A 1138 -23.07 -16.76 -32.21
C THR A 1138 -22.15 -17.28 -33.31
N ALA A 1139 -21.01 -17.89 -32.96
CA ALA A 1139 -20.18 -18.61 -33.92
C ALA A 1139 -20.87 -19.89 -34.44
N ALA A 1140 -21.59 -20.62 -33.57
CA ALA A 1140 -22.36 -21.80 -33.95
C ALA A 1140 -23.65 -21.43 -34.71
N SER A 1141 -24.33 -20.33 -34.38
CA SER A 1141 -25.48 -19.85 -35.15
C SER A 1141 -25.05 -19.28 -36.51
N ALA A 1142 -23.87 -18.68 -36.58
CA ALA A 1142 -23.26 -18.27 -37.86
C ALA A 1142 -22.77 -19.47 -38.68
N SER A 1143 -22.36 -20.58 -38.05
CA SER A 1143 -22.02 -21.82 -38.77
C SER A 1143 -23.24 -22.66 -39.16
N ILE A 1144 -24.33 -22.63 -38.38
CA ILE A 1144 -25.59 -23.34 -38.66
C ILE A 1144 -26.47 -22.57 -39.67
N SER A 1145 -26.31 -21.24 -39.77
CA SER A 1145 -26.91 -20.42 -40.84
C SER A 1145 -26.12 -20.49 -42.17
N ALA A 1146 -24.89 -21.03 -42.14
CA ALA A 1146 -24.00 -21.19 -43.29
C ALA A 1146 -23.85 -22.66 -43.76
N THR A 1147 -24.58 -23.58 -43.14
CA THR A 1147 -24.93 -24.91 -43.67
C THR A 1147 -26.37 -24.86 -44.16
#